data_AF-A0A972SP32-F1
#
_entry.id   AF-A0A972SP32-F1
#
_cell.length_a   1.000
_cell.length_b   1.000
_cell.length_c   1.000
_cell.angle_alpha   90.00
_cell.angle_beta   90.00
_cell.angle_gamma   90.00
#
_symmetry.space_group_name_H-M   'P 1'
#
loop_
_entity.id
_entity.type
_entity.pdbx_description
1 polymer ?
#
loop_
_entity_poly.entity_id
_entity_poly.type
_entity_poly.pdbx_seq_one_letter_code
_entity_poly.pdbx_strand_id
1 'polypeptide(L)'
;MSGVSRLLCLVLFCLLAVFAPEAYGGDAERLVRRGDQAFNREDFSGALQFYGQATAQAAGQPALLSEIINNIAAVHMANRNLGAFQGSFARARELKQNLAHPAMTRSGASNLLTNGGFEDGLVFPWGTGHYERTDGKFKFGLWWNSMNANAFMKIDTAERHSGGKALRITSYSPSKPHVFTTVSQRIAGLKPNTVYKLSCWLKARDVPAGAALLAVDAAWAKRFALPPGTYDWRPFSVTVNIGHNDFVDFRIVYQSTGTIWIDDVAVEVLASPDEADVWQQAEGLFDAARYTEAMRLYEKLEAQHRDNKGMLRYIKWYTGRVQLLTGNYDQAFVNLNWAVDRGIGRAQIDLAELYYRLGDYPAAIRYYEKALDLVKGDQGTTSIVLHKLSQCHLAAGDRKEAARTEERAYFILKHIDDRHGQALSLNHLGVIAVLEKDDTRARSFFLQSIQLALRLDDRMLWSDIALNLADAAFRRRQYAECRTYLKEALPIKEAIGDQAGLVQALHLQGRTAVAENRPTEALPPYRRAVSVLESVAAGVGGISRESRSTFLQQFSRLYREYVDLLLQLYRDTGQPEYHREAFSAAEQARSRVFTEMMTESRAQQALIATAQDPEFTALLNKERLTNLEIAALERQIRQSKKSDGRQEMLTRLDQASRERKTVAEQITLRYPRYADLRTPGRLQIEDIQKQLGRNEAALSYFVTPTQTALWAVTRDRTVCMLIPISRTELIRKSESFRKIFARILETIGSPEPPGAKTLQSVFAFPAGEAHDLYGTLVAPVEDVIRSFQTVYLAPDDLLYKLPFEALLTRPFQPDKRNDPVIGASLKDAPFWLQSRDIVYLPSLSVLRSLRMFRKEAVAGQDPFVAFADPDFSRGGNDHGKTETPRKAVTRSALLRAVSIRPTGAQWLLQPLPETKEEALSVAAMLGASPDRDVYLRERASERSVKHLELSRYRNMLFATHGLMAGDFGPGTQPALALSFAGDPENDGLLEMGEILGLNLNADLVVLSACNTAAGNAGEDRGEGFAGLTRSFMYAGARSLLVTQWSVESRSAKMLVQKTFSRLGHSPKGEALALAKRDMVASDGSVSMSPSLSVSTAHPFFWAAYVLVGDAR
;
A
#
# COMPACT_ATOMS: atom_id res chain seq x y z
N MET A 1 14.35 52.41 58.64
CA MET A 1 15.34 52.31 59.74
C MET A 1 15.54 50.82 60.01
N SER A 2 16.62 50.17 59.55
CA SER A 2 18.00 50.23 60.08
C SER A 2 18.14 49.58 61.46
N GLY A 3 18.88 48.47 61.59
CA GLY A 3 19.20 47.94 62.93
C GLY A 3 19.84 46.55 63.07
N VAL A 4 19.74 45.62 62.10
CA VAL A 4 20.10 44.20 62.35
C VAL A 4 21.27 43.65 61.50
N SER A 5 21.73 44.37 60.46
CA SER A 5 22.69 43.86 59.47
C SER A 5 24.18 43.93 59.84
N ARG A 6 24.57 43.87 61.12
CA ARG A 6 26.01 43.88 61.51
C ARG A 6 26.47 42.86 62.56
N LEU A 7 25.58 42.12 63.23
CA LEU A 7 26.01 41.08 64.19
C LEU A 7 25.95 39.64 63.63
N LEU A 8 25.10 39.35 62.64
CA LEU A 8 24.99 38.01 62.06
C LEU A 8 26.18 37.64 61.14
N CYS A 9 26.92 38.62 60.63
CA CYS A 9 28.04 38.39 59.71
C CYS A 9 29.33 37.86 60.38
N LEU A 10 29.46 37.95 61.72
CA LEU A 10 30.67 37.50 62.41
C LEU A 10 30.59 36.06 62.95
N VAL A 11 29.38 35.52 63.17
CA VAL A 11 29.21 34.18 63.76
C VAL A 11 29.16 33.07 62.69
N LEU A 12 28.71 33.38 61.46
CA LEU A 12 28.76 32.40 60.36
C LEU A 12 30.16 32.17 59.77
N PHE A 13 31.16 32.99 60.13
CA PHE A 13 32.50 32.93 59.53
C PHE A 13 33.45 31.88 60.16
N CYS A 14 33.05 31.25 61.27
CA CYS A 14 33.91 30.33 62.04
C CYS A 14 33.50 28.85 62.03
N LEU A 15 32.50 28.44 61.23
CA LEU A 15 32.02 27.05 61.15
C LEU A 15 32.06 26.42 59.74
N LEU A 16 32.85 27.01 58.82
CA LEU A 16 33.12 26.47 57.48
C LEU A 16 34.60 26.08 57.28
N ALA A 17 35.28 25.66 58.36
CA ALA A 17 36.72 25.38 58.39
C ALA A 17 37.08 23.94 58.82
N VAL A 18 36.24 22.94 58.49
CA VAL A 18 36.62 21.52 58.49
C VAL A 18 35.97 20.84 57.28
N PHE A 19 36.70 19.94 56.60
CA PHE A 19 36.34 19.25 55.34
C PHE A 19 36.42 20.08 54.04
N ALA A 20 37.64 20.52 53.72
CA ALA A 20 38.06 20.66 52.33
C ALA A 20 38.79 19.37 51.88
N PRO A 21 38.44 18.83 50.71
CA PRO A 21 39.38 18.25 49.77
C PRO A 21 39.61 19.26 48.64
N GLU A 22 40.80 19.83 48.54
CA GLU A 22 41.12 20.86 47.55
C GLU A 22 41.31 20.31 46.13
N ALA A 23 40.97 21.17 45.17
CA ALA A 23 41.56 21.31 43.84
C ALA A 23 41.65 20.08 42.92
N TYR A 24 40.59 19.83 42.13
CA TYR A 24 40.69 19.63 40.67
C TYR A 24 39.30 19.86 40.04
N GLY A 25 39.21 20.82 39.11
CA GLY A 25 37.99 21.18 38.37
C GLY A 25 37.48 22.60 38.67
N GLY A 26 37.31 23.42 37.63
CA GLY A 26 36.98 24.84 37.76
C GLY A 26 35.51 25.11 38.09
N ASP A 27 35.20 26.30 38.62
CA ASP A 27 33.83 26.68 39.04
C ASP A 27 32.81 26.62 37.87
N ALA A 28 33.28 26.78 36.63
CA ALA A 28 32.49 26.61 35.41
C ALA A 28 31.99 25.18 35.18
N GLU A 29 32.82 24.16 35.45
CA GLU A 29 32.45 22.75 35.29
C GLU A 29 31.38 22.35 36.32
N ARG A 30 31.47 22.93 37.52
CA ARG A 30 30.45 22.81 38.57
C ARG A 30 29.11 23.40 38.13
N LEU A 31 29.10 24.49 37.37
CA LEU A 31 27.89 25.12 36.85
C LEU A 31 27.24 24.28 35.75
N VAL A 32 27.98 23.87 34.70
CA VAL A 32 27.40 23.06 33.61
C VAL A 32 26.81 21.76 34.15
N ARG A 33 27.53 21.08 35.06
CA ARG A 33 27.03 19.86 35.75
C ARG A 33 25.73 20.08 36.52
N ARG A 34 25.54 21.25 37.16
CA ARG A 34 24.27 21.58 37.84
C ARG A 34 23.16 21.88 36.83
N GLY A 35 23.49 22.46 35.68
CA GLY A 35 22.59 22.64 34.55
C GLY A 35 22.08 21.31 34.00
N ASP A 36 22.98 20.36 33.75
CA ASP A 36 22.63 19.01 33.28
C ASP A 36 21.76 18.25 34.30
N GLN A 37 22.07 18.36 35.59
CA GLN A 37 21.27 17.77 36.66
C GLN A 37 19.86 18.39 36.80
N ALA A 38 19.72 19.69 36.52
CA ALA A 38 18.41 20.35 36.49
C ALA A 38 17.61 19.96 35.24
N PHE A 39 18.25 19.95 34.07
CA PHE A 39 17.63 19.55 32.80
C PHE A 39 17.08 18.12 32.85
N ASN A 40 17.86 17.16 33.37
CA ASN A 40 17.44 15.77 33.53
C ASN A 40 16.34 15.55 34.59
N ARG A 41 15.99 16.58 35.37
CA ARG A 41 14.86 16.60 36.31
C ARG A 41 13.68 17.44 35.80
N GLU A 42 13.73 17.85 34.53
CA GLU A 42 12.77 18.76 33.89
C GLU A 42 12.69 20.17 34.53
N ASP A 43 13.66 20.54 35.38
CA ASP A 43 13.86 21.90 35.86
C ASP A 43 14.59 22.72 34.79
N PHE A 44 13.85 23.04 33.72
CA PHE A 44 14.34 23.84 32.60
C PHE A 44 14.73 25.27 33.00
N SER A 45 14.11 25.80 34.06
CA SER A 45 14.45 27.08 34.69
C SER A 45 15.85 27.07 35.32
N GLY A 46 16.12 26.11 36.21
CA GLY A 46 17.43 25.92 36.83
C GLY A 46 18.50 25.55 35.80
N ALA A 47 18.16 24.74 34.80
CA ALA A 47 19.05 24.42 33.69
C ALA A 47 19.52 25.67 32.94
N LEU A 48 18.58 26.53 32.51
CA LEU A 48 18.90 27.81 31.85
C LEU A 48 19.71 28.75 32.76
N GLN A 49 19.42 28.80 34.06
CA GLN A 49 20.18 29.60 35.01
C GLN A 49 21.64 29.14 35.11
N PHE A 50 21.89 27.84 35.29
CA PHE A 50 23.24 27.30 35.42
C PHE A 50 24.03 27.34 34.11
N TYR A 51 23.41 27.02 32.96
CA TYR A 51 24.07 27.17 31.66
C TYR A 51 24.33 28.65 31.32
N GLY A 52 23.44 29.57 31.70
CA GLY A 52 23.65 31.02 31.53
C GLY A 52 24.81 31.55 32.36
N GLN A 53 24.99 31.07 33.59
CA GLN A 53 26.17 31.38 34.39
C GLN A 53 27.45 30.78 33.77
N ALA A 54 27.37 29.59 33.18
CA ALA A 54 28.48 28.96 32.47
C ALA A 54 28.86 29.68 31.16
N THR A 55 27.91 30.22 30.37
CA THR A 55 28.25 30.98 29.16
C THR A 55 29.01 32.26 29.48
N ALA A 56 28.69 32.95 30.58
CA ALA A 56 29.43 34.12 31.04
C ALA A 56 30.90 33.79 31.39
N GLN A 57 31.15 32.58 31.90
CA GLN A 57 32.50 32.10 32.23
C GLN A 57 33.25 31.48 31.02
N ALA A 58 32.56 31.20 29.92
CA ALA A 58 33.14 30.69 28.67
C ALA A 58 33.54 31.79 27.66
N ALA A 59 33.51 33.06 28.07
CA ALA A 59 33.94 34.19 27.25
C ALA A 59 35.39 34.02 26.78
N GLY A 60 35.64 34.15 25.47
CA GLY A 60 36.95 33.94 24.86
C GLY A 60 37.26 32.50 24.42
N GLN A 61 36.35 31.53 24.62
CA GLN A 61 36.53 30.14 24.16
C GLN A 61 35.42 29.72 23.18
N PRO A 62 35.54 30.01 21.86
CA PRO A 62 34.43 29.86 20.90
C PRO A 62 33.85 28.45 20.82
N ALA A 63 34.69 27.42 20.88
CA ALA A 63 34.27 26.03 20.86
C ALA A 63 33.43 25.65 22.10
N LEU A 64 33.88 26.04 23.29
CA LEU A 64 33.18 25.76 24.55
C LEU A 64 31.87 26.55 24.64
N LEU A 65 31.91 27.83 24.26
CA LEU A 65 30.75 28.70 24.21
C LEU A 65 29.68 28.17 23.24
N SER A 66 30.08 27.62 22.09
CA SER A 66 29.17 26.94 21.16
C SER A 66 28.42 25.78 21.83
N GLU A 67 29.11 24.92 22.61
CA GLU A 67 28.45 23.76 23.24
C GLU A 67 27.52 24.16 24.39
N ILE A 68 27.88 25.14 25.21
CA ILE A 68 26.96 25.62 26.26
C ILE A 68 25.73 26.29 25.63
N ILE A 69 25.89 27.01 24.51
CA ILE A 69 24.76 27.57 23.75
C ILE A 69 23.92 26.48 23.07
N ASN A 70 24.52 25.35 22.63
CA ASN A 70 23.77 24.18 22.16
C ASN A 70 22.91 23.57 23.28
N ASN A 71 23.44 23.47 24.50
CA ASN A 71 22.66 23.01 25.66
C ASN A 71 21.48 23.96 25.94
N ILE A 72 21.71 25.28 25.95
CA ILE A 72 20.64 26.30 26.07
C ILE A 72 19.58 26.13 24.96
N ALA A 73 19.99 25.89 23.71
CA ALA A 73 19.08 25.60 22.61
C ALA A 73 18.25 24.33 22.88
N ALA A 74 18.86 23.26 23.38
CA ALA A 74 18.16 22.03 23.76
C ALA A 74 17.12 22.26 24.87
N VAL A 75 17.42 23.10 25.88
CA VAL A 75 16.43 23.48 26.91
C VAL A 75 15.27 24.27 26.29
N HIS A 76 15.55 25.22 25.38
CA HIS A 76 14.48 25.95 24.68
C HIS A 76 13.61 25.05 23.80
N MET A 77 14.20 24.04 23.15
CA MET A 77 13.45 23.04 22.36
C MET A 77 12.57 22.15 23.25
N ALA A 78 13.10 21.64 24.36
CA ALA A 78 12.34 20.85 25.33
C ALA A 78 11.17 21.66 25.93
N ASN A 79 11.41 22.93 26.23
CA ASN A 79 10.39 23.88 26.72
C ASN A 79 9.55 24.52 25.58
N ARG A 80 9.51 23.92 24.39
CA ARG A 80 8.69 24.30 23.21
C ARG A 80 8.87 25.74 22.69
N ASN A 81 9.94 26.45 23.08
CA ASN A 81 10.24 27.80 22.62
C ASN A 81 11.11 27.77 21.34
N LEU A 82 10.47 27.51 20.21
CA LEU A 82 11.13 27.38 18.90
C LEU A 82 11.89 28.64 18.45
N GLY A 83 11.41 29.84 18.80
CA GLY A 83 12.09 31.09 18.44
C GLY A 83 13.44 31.26 19.16
N ALA A 84 13.46 31.00 20.46
CA ALA A 84 14.70 31.02 21.24
C ALA A 84 15.65 29.88 20.84
N PHE A 85 15.12 28.69 20.55
CA PHE A 85 15.89 27.57 20.01
C PHE A 85 16.62 27.94 18.72
N GLN A 86 15.91 28.50 17.73
CA GLN A 86 16.50 28.88 16.44
C GLN A 86 17.62 29.92 16.61
N GLY A 87 17.43 30.92 17.47
CA GLY A 87 18.44 31.94 17.78
C GLY A 87 19.71 31.36 18.41
N SER A 88 19.57 30.55 19.47
CA SER A 88 20.72 29.90 20.12
C SER A 88 21.42 28.89 19.21
N PHE A 89 20.66 28.08 18.46
CA PHE A 89 21.22 27.08 17.55
C PHE A 89 21.99 27.71 16.37
N ALA A 90 21.48 28.81 15.80
CA ALA A 90 22.20 29.57 14.77
C ALA A 90 23.54 30.11 15.30
N ARG A 91 23.53 30.72 16.50
CA ARG A 91 24.73 31.27 17.14
C ARG A 91 25.75 30.20 17.52
N ALA A 92 25.31 29.04 17.98
CA ALA A 92 26.20 27.91 18.24
C ALA A 92 26.84 27.35 16.96
N ARG A 93 26.08 27.30 15.85
CA ARG A 93 26.59 26.88 14.53
C ARG A 93 27.63 27.86 13.97
N GLU A 94 27.37 29.16 14.08
CA GLU A 94 28.29 30.22 13.65
C GLU A 94 29.64 30.12 14.37
N LEU A 95 29.63 29.89 15.69
CA LEU A 95 30.83 29.64 16.50
C LEU A 95 31.59 28.35 16.12
N LYS A 96 30.95 27.38 15.46
CA LYS A 96 31.56 26.10 15.03
C LYS A 96 32.17 26.14 13.63
N GLN A 97 31.71 27.03 12.74
CA GLN A 97 32.21 27.05 11.35
C GLN A 97 33.66 27.54 11.21
N ASN A 98 34.20 28.22 12.23
CA ASN A 98 35.58 28.74 12.24
C ASN A 98 36.64 27.73 12.72
N LEU A 99 36.31 26.42 12.81
CA LEU A 99 37.19 25.38 13.37
C LEU A 99 37.19 24.12 12.48
N ALA A 100 38.12 24.03 11.52
CA ALA A 100 38.22 22.90 10.58
C ALA A 100 39.56 22.16 10.69
N HIS A 101 39.52 20.82 10.76
CA HIS A 101 40.69 19.94 10.60
C HIS A 101 40.31 18.60 9.91
N PRO A 102 41.29 17.90 9.30
CA PRO A 102 41.04 16.97 8.19
C PRO A 102 40.85 15.50 8.59
N ALA A 103 40.42 14.69 7.61
CA ALA A 103 40.11 13.26 7.76
C ALA A 103 41.34 12.35 7.62
N MET A 104 41.23 11.11 8.15
CA MET A 104 42.18 10.01 7.92
C MET A 104 41.46 8.70 7.56
N THR A 105 42.21 7.79 6.94
CA THR A 105 41.78 6.54 6.28
C THR A 105 41.97 5.28 7.14
N ARG A 106 41.39 4.14 6.73
CA ARG A 106 41.43 2.84 7.44
C ARG A 106 42.07 1.73 6.60
N SER A 107 42.58 0.67 7.25
CA SER A 107 42.94 -0.62 6.64
C SER A 107 42.83 -1.79 7.64
N GLY A 108 42.71 -3.02 7.12
CA GLY A 108 42.94 -4.27 7.87
C GLY A 108 41.68 -5.03 8.35
N ALA A 109 41.61 -6.33 8.06
CA ALA A 109 40.51 -7.21 8.46
C ALA A 109 41.03 -8.55 9.01
N SER A 110 40.50 -9.00 10.17
CA SER A 110 40.42 -10.41 10.62
C SER A 110 39.89 -10.59 12.06
N ASN A 111 39.69 -9.53 12.84
CA ASN A 111 39.07 -9.63 14.17
C ASN A 111 37.62 -9.12 14.15
N LEU A 112 36.68 -9.84 14.79
CA LEU A 112 35.30 -9.34 14.99
C LEU A 112 35.26 -8.06 15.84
N LEU A 113 36.37 -7.74 16.52
CA LEU A 113 36.65 -6.46 17.16
C LEU A 113 37.98 -5.90 16.62
N THR A 114 38.02 -5.50 15.35
CA THR A 114 39.19 -4.77 14.78
C THR A 114 39.11 -3.26 15.10
N ASN A 115 39.13 -2.91 16.39
CA ASN A 115 39.47 -1.59 16.96
C ASN A 115 39.50 -1.66 18.51
N GLY A 116 40.23 -2.64 19.07
CA GLY A 116 40.01 -3.16 20.43
C GLY A 116 40.79 -2.53 21.59
N GLY A 117 41.62 -1.53 21.32
CA GLY A 117 42.15 -0.61 22.34
C GLY A 117 41.40 0.73 22.25
N PHE A 118 41.56 1.65 23.20
CA PHE A 118 40.85 2.95 23.15
C PHE A 118 41.47 3.95 22.15
N GLU A 119 42.16 3.42 21.13
CA GLU A 119 43.07 4.07 20.19
C GLU A 119 42.41 5.12 19.29
N ASP A 120 41.21 4.86 18.78
CA ASP A 120 40.43 5.87 18.05
C ASP A 120 39.74 6.89 18.99
N GLY A 121 39.83 6.69 20.31
CA GLY A 121 39.04 7.39 21.33
C GLY A 121 37.63 6.84 21.46
N LEU A 122 36.77 7.52 22.23
CA LEU A 122 35.36 7.16 22.37
C LEU A 122 34.57 7.59 21.14
N VAL A 123 34.62 6.74 20.10
CA VAL A 123 33.73 6.77 18.93
C VAL A 123 32.58 5.78 19.19
N PHE A 124 31.43 5.98 18.52
CA PHE A 124 30.25 5.10 18.60
C PHE A 124 30.69 3.63 18.43
N PRO A 125 30.42 2.71 19.40
CA PRO A 125 29.13 2.54 20.06
C PRO A 125 29.08 2.60 21.62
N TRP A 126 30.03 3.21 22.34
CA TRP A 126 30.17 3.09 23.82
C TRP A 126 29.21 3.93 24.77
N GLY A 127 27.88 4.05 24.55
CA GLY A 127 26.81 4.46 25.53
C GLY A 127 26.80 5.89 26.19
N THR A 128 25.67 6.41 26.78
CA THR A 128 25.11 7.84 26.78
C THR A 128 25.17 8.84 28.04
N GLY A 129 25.74 10.11 27.94
CA GLY A 129 26.35 11.25 28.83
C GLY A 129 27.81 11.95 28.59
N HIS A 130 28.80 12.11 29.52
CA HIS A 130 30.13 12.86 29.40
C HIS A 130 31.49 12.08 29.47
N TYR A 131 32.58 12.64 28.88
CA TYR A 131 33.99 12.25 29.13
C TYR A 131 35.05 13.39 29.05
N GLU A 132 36.21 13.19 29.70
CA GLU A 132 37.42 14.06 29.63
C GLU A 132 38.37 13.60 28.50
N ARG A 133 38.85 14.53 27.66
CA ARG A 133 39.83 14.25 26.59
C ARG A 133 41.26 14.12 27.15
N THR A 134 42.15 13.60 26.31
CA THR A 134 43.60 13.50 26.56
C THR A 134 44.28 14.87 26.76
N ASP A 135 43.71 15.95 26.20
CA ASP A 135 44.17 17.35 26.35
C ASP A 135 43.55 18.07 27.57
N GLY A 136 42.90 17.34 28.48
CA GLY A 136 42.29 17.89 29.70
C GLY A 136 40.99 18.66 29.48
N LYS A 137 40.44 18.65 28.27
CA LYS A 137 39.19 19.35 27.93
C LYS A 137 38.01 18.40 27.94
N PHE A 138 36.91 18.79 28.59
CA PHE A 138 35.65 18.03 28.52
C PHE A 138 34.98 18.19 27.16
N LYS A 139 34.40 17.09 26.64
CA LYS A 139 33.54 17.13 25.46
C LYS A 139 32.11 16.76 25.86
N PHE A 140 31.16 17.65 25.59
CA PHE A 140 29.74 17.37 25.77
C PHE A 140 29.17 16.63 24.57
N GLY A 141 28.39 15.61 24.87
CA GLY A 141 27.55 14.82 24.00
C GLY A 141 26.64 14.01 24.92
N LEU A 142 25.88 13.06 24.39
CA LEU A 142 25.31 12.02 25.24
C LEU A 142 26.14 10.73 25.09
N TRP A 143 27.29 10.60 25.82
CA TRP A 143 28.09 9.37 26.20
C TRP A 143 28.58 9.05 27.73
N TRP A 144 27.79 8.42 28.70
CA TRP A 144 27.82 8.20 30.23
C TRP A 144 26.46 8.35 31.07
N ASN A 145 25.85 7.34 31.70
CA ASN A 145 24.67 7.61 32.59
C ASN A 145 25.06 7.63 34.08
N SER A 146 24.97 8.78 34.75
CA SER A 146 25.40 8.94 36.15
C SER A 146 24.43 8.42 37.21
N MET A 147 23.13 8.26 36.93
CA MET A 147 22.07 7.89 37.92
C MET A 147 22.41 8.29 39.36
N ASN A 148 22.57 9.60 39.63
CA ASN A 148 22.92 10.20 40.94
C ASN A 148 24.34 9.97 41.52
N ALA A 149 25.23 9.24 40.84
CA ALA A 149 26.62 9.05 41.25
C ALA A 149 27.55 10.23 40.89
N ASN A 150 28.45 10.59 41.81
CA ASN A 150 29.57 11.50 41.58
C ASN A 150 30.77 10.68 41.09
N ALA A 151 30.88 10.51 39.78
CA ALA A 151 31.94 9.76 39.14
C ALA A 151 32.33 10.44 37.81
N PHE A 152 33.50 10.11 37.27
CA PHE A 152 33.99 10.63 36.00
C PHE A 152 34.71 9.54 35.18
N MET A 153 34.83 9.79 33.88
CA MET A 153 35.42 8.88 32.90
C MET A 153 36.38 9.64 31.98
N LYS A 154 37.54 9.03 31.69
CA LYS A 154 38.60 9.60 30.85
C LYS A 154 39.22 8.52 29.96
N ILE A 155 39.62 8.88 28.74
CA ILE A 155 40.60 8.09 27.99
C ILE A 155 42.00 8.48 28.47
N ASP A 156 42.66 7.55 29.15
CA ASP A 156 43.95 7.73 29.80
C ASP A 156 45.07 7.27 28.85
N THR A 157 45.97 8.19 28.50
CA THR A 157 47.17 7.91 27.69
C THR A 157 48.40 7.62 28.54
N ALA A 158 48.36 7.97 29.84
CA ALA A 158 49.49 7.77 30.74
C ALA A 158 49.50 6.35 31.31
N GLU A 159 48.32 5.87 31.72
CA GLU A 159 48.11 4.53 32.28
C GLU A 159 47.39 3.64 31.27
N ARG A 160 48.13 2.75 30.61
CA ARG A 160 47.64 1.82 29.56
C ARG A 160 48.38 0.48 29.64
N HIS A 161 47.80 -0.59 29.08
CA HIS A 161 48.40 -1.92 29.03
C HIS A 161 49.09 -2.16 27.67
N SER A 162 48.36 -1.97 26.57
CA SER A 162 48.91 -2.02 25.21
C SER A 162 48.46 -0.79 24.42
N GLY A 163 48.97 -0.62 23.19
CA GLY A 163 48.67 0.57 22.38
C GLY A 163 49.08 1.91 23.03
N GLY A 164 48.22 2.90 22.84
CA GLY A 164 48.37 4.30 23.25
C GLY A 164 47.33 4.81 24.25
N LYS A 165 46.21 4.10 24.48
CA LYS A 165 45.05 4.61 25.24
C LYS A 165 44.26 3.50 25.98
N ALA A 166 43.95 3.73 27.26
CA ALA A 166 43.02 2.93 28.05
C ALA A 166 41.80 3.73 28.55
N LEU A 167 40.77 3.04 29.05
CA LEU A 167 39.58 3.66 29.66
C LEU A 167 39.69 3.71 31.19
N ARG A 168 39.70 4.91 31.76
CA ARG A 168 39.65 5.15 33.21
C ARG A 168 38.24 5.54 33.66
N ILE A 169 37.72 4.86 34.68
CA ILE A 169 36.51 5.23 35.42
C ILE A 169 36.88 5.44 36.89
N THR A 170 36.57 6.60 37.45
CA THR A 170 36.74 6.91 38.87
C THR A 170 35.41 7.32 39.47
N SER A 171 35.06 6.76 40.63
CA SER A 171 33.88 7.14 41.38
C SER A 171 34.21 7.59 42.79
N TYR A 172 33.52 8.63 43.23
CA TYR A 172 33.59 9.20 44.57
C TYR A 172 32.30 8.96 45.37
N SER A 173 31.29 8.32 44.75
CA SER A 173 30.03 8.00 45.43
C SER A 173 30.14 6.70 46.22
N PRO A 174 29.83 6.69 47.54
CA PRO A 174 29.68 5.45 48.28
C PRO A 174 28.43 4.69 47.80
N SER A 175 28.46 3.37 47.91
CA SER A 175 27.39 2.50 47.40
C SER A 175 26.03 2.77 48.07
N LYS A 176 25.02 3.06 47.24
CA LYS A 176 23.63 3.34 47.65
C LYS A 176 22.65 2.87 46.56
N PRO A 177 21.38 2.54 46.90
CA PRO A 177 20.35 2.25 45.91
C PRO A 177 20.20 3.41 44.91
N HIS A 178 20.12 3.08 43.62
CA HIS A 178 20.01 4.06 42.53
C HIS A 178 21.12 5.14 42.51
N VAL A 179 22.33 4.77 42.94
CA VAL A 179 23.56 5.58 42.83
C VAL A 179 24.65 4.74 42.16
N PHE A 180 24.72 4.80 40.84
CA PHE A 180 25.72 4.08 40.03
C PHE A 180 25.94 4.80 38.70
N THR A 181 27.11 4.59 38.08
CA THR A 181 27.36 5.01 36.70
C THR A 181 27.45 3.80 35.76
N THR A 182 27.13 3.99 34.48
CA THR A 182 27.32 2.96 33.44
C THR A 182 27.90 3.52 32.14
N VAL A 183 28.78 2.74 31.52
CA VAL A 183 29.19 2.87 30.11
C VAL A 183 28.92 1.53 29.41
N SER A 184 28.47 1.55 28.15
CA SER A 184 28.08 0.31 27.45
C SER A 184 28.27 0.35 25.94
N GLN A 185 28.87 -0.70 25.37
CA GLN A 185 28.97 -0.92 23.93
C GLN A 185 28.06 -2.09 23.50
N ARG A 186 27.23 -1.88 22.47
CA ARG A 186 26.58 -3.01 21.78
C ARG A 186 27.56 -3.65 20.81
N ILE A 187 27.75 -4.96 20.97
CA ILE A 187 28.52 -5.82 20.07
C ILE A 187 27.50 -6.69 19.33
N ALA A 188 27.22 -6.34 18.07
CA ALA A 188 26.24 -7.00 17.21
C ALA A 188 26.90 -7.89 16.15
N GLY A 189 26.13 -8.75 15.48
CA GLY A 189 26.65 -9.73 14.53
C GLY A 189 27.25 -10.96 15.22
N LEU A 190 26.80 -11.25 16.44
CA LEU A 190 27.16 -12.46 17.16
C LEU A 190 26.21 -13.60 16.78
N LYS A 191 26.73 -14.82 16.74
CA LYS A 191 25.98 -16.04 16.43
C LYS A 191 25.05 -16.41 17.60
N PRO A 192 23.72 -16.49 17.41
CA PRO A 192 22.82 -16.96 18.45
C PRO A 192 23.22 -18.35 18.98
N ASN A 193 22.87 -18.62 20.23
CA ASN A 193 23.17 -19.83 21.02
C ASN A 193 24.67 -20.19 21.15
N THR A 194 25.59 -19.32 20.72
CA THR A 194 27.03 -19.56 20.76
C THR A 194 27.62 -19.12 22.10
N VAL A 195 28.65 -19.84 22.56
CA VAL A 195 29.40 -19.49 23.77
C VAL A 195 30.61 -18.62 23.39
N TYR A 196 30.57 -17.38 23.86
CA TYR A 196 31.62 -16.39 23.67
C TYR A 196 32.47 -16.23 24.93
N LYS A 197 33.77 -16.04 24.75
CA LYS A 197 34.66 -15.42 25.74
C LYS A 197 34.56 -13.92 25.57
N LEU A 198 34.42 -13.21 26.67
CA LEU A 198 34.68 -11.78 26.77
C LEU A 198 35.94 -11.63 27.61
N SER A 199 36.93 -10.88 27.14
CA SER A 199 38.16 -10.64 27.90
C SER A 199 38.62 -9.18 27.80
N CYS A 200 39.30 -8.70 28.84
CA CYS A 200 39.94 -7.40 28.89
C CYS A 200 41.08 -7.42 29.92
N TRP A 201 41.95 -6.41 29.86
CA TRP A 201 42.94 -6.13 30.90
C TRP A 201 42.40 -5.07 31.87
N LEU A 202 42.66 -5.26 33.15
CA LEU A 202 42.17 -4.42 34.24
C LEU A 202 43.32 -3.98 35.16
N LYS A 203 43.32 -2.71 35.54
CA LYS A 203 44.14 -2.12 36.61
C LYS A 203 43.22 -1.36 37.56
N ALA A 204 43.50 -1.32 38.86
CA ALA A 204 42.61 -0.68 39.81
C ALA A 204 43.30 -0.06 41.03
N ARG A 205 42.61 0.90 41.63
CA ARG A 205 43.02 1.59 42.86
C ARG A 205 41.80 1.78 43.77
N ASP A 206 41.92 1.24 44.98
CA ASP A 206 40.99 1.39 46.11
C ASP A 206 39.54 1.01 45.77
N VAL A 207 39.37 -0.08 45.00
CA VAL A 207 38.07 -0.57 44.51
C VAL A 207 37.47 -1.61 45.46
N PRO A 208 36.34 -1.33 46.16
CA PRO A 208 35.69 -2.29 47.06
C PRO A 208 35.11 -3.52 46.35
N ALA A 209 34.84 -4.58 47.11
CA ALA A 209 34.12 -5.76 46.61
C ALA A 209 32.75 -5.37 46.02
N GLY A 210 32.47 -5.81 44.79
CA GLY A 210 31.23 -5.50 44.07
C GLY A 210 31.09 -4.05 43.59
N ALA A 211 32.13 -3.21 43.72
CA ALA A 211 32.08 -1.82 43.28
C ALA A 211 31.98 -1.65 41.75
N ALA A 212 32.52 -2.59 40.98
CA ALA A 212 32.48 -2.59 39.52
C ALA A 212 31.99 -3.96 39.00
N LEU A 213 31.08 -3.93 38.01
CA LEU A 213 30.45 -5.10 37.41
C LEU A 213 30.52 -5.00 35.89
N LEU A 214 30.68 -6.13 35.21
CA LEU A 214 30.41 -6.30 33.78
C LEU A 214 29.03 -6.94 33.60
N ALA A 215 28.10 -6.24 32.96
CA ALA A 215 26.83 -6.78 32.47
C ALA A 215 26.91 -7.02 30.95
N VAL A 216 26.15 -7.99 30.44
CA VAL A 216 26.28 -8.48 29.05
C VAL A 216 24.93 -8.61 28.31
N ASP A 217 23.85 -8.10 28.89
CA ASP A 217 22.50 -8.12 28.33
C ASP A 217 21.72 -6.86 28.70
N ALA A 218 20.72 -6.52 27.88
CA ALA A 218 19.93 -5.30 28.02
C ALA A 218 19.12 -5.22 29.35
N ALA A 219 18.75 -6.36 29.94
CA ALA A 219 17.99 -6.44 31.19
C ALA A 219 18.88 -6.49 32.45
N TRP A 220 20.21 -6.52 32.26
CA TRP A 220 21.23 -6.68 33.30
C TRP A 220 21.01 -7.95 34.15
N ALA A 221 20.50 -9.02 33.55
CA ALA A 221 20.28 -10.29 34.23
C ALA A 221 21.59 -11.07 34.45
N LYS A 222 22.55 -10.94 33.54
CA LYS A 222 23.88 -11.58 33.57
C LYS A 222 24.92 -10.52 33.97
N ARG A 223 25.44 -10.62 35.19
CA ARG A 223 26.46 -9.71 35.74
C ARG A 223 27.64 -10.49 36.30
N PHE A 224 28.85 -9.99 36.08
CA PHE A 224 30.09 -10.54 36.59
C PHE A 224 30.81 -9.46 37.40
N ALA A 225 31.22 -9.78 38.63
CA ALA A 225 31.97 -8.83 39.44
C ALA A 225 33.40 -8.67 38.88
N LEU A 226 33.82 -7.43 38.66
CA LEU A 226 35.24 -7.16 38.38
C LEU A 226 36.02 -7.30 39.70
N PRO A 227 37.21 -7.90 39.68
CA PRO A 227 37.87 -8.33 40.91
C PRO A 227 38.40 -7.10 41.69
N PRO A 228 38.17 -7.03 43.02
CA PRO A 228 38.42 -5.82 43.81
C PRO A 228 39.90 -5.63 44.21
N GLY A 229 40.15 -4.51 44.92
CA GLY A 229 41.44 -4.15 45.53
C GLY A 229 42.19 -3.05 44.78
N THR A 230 43.46 -2.92 45.13
CA THR A 230 44.46 -2.10 44.43
C THR A 230 45.45 -3.04 43.76
N TYR A 231 45.58 -2.97 42.44
CA TYR A 231 46.38 -3.90 41.64
C TYR A 231 46.78 -3.27 40.30
N ASP A 232 47.97 -3.63 39.81
CA ASP A 232 48.41 -3.28 38.46
C ASP A 232 47.80 -4.22 37.40
N TRP A 233 48.04 -3.95 36.12
CA TRP A 233 47.41 -4.65 34.99
C TRP A 233 47.36 -6.18 35.13
N ARG A 234 46.15 -6.74 35.13
CA ARG A 234 45.86 -8.18 35.14
C ARG A 234 44.77 -8.55 34.13
N PRO A 235 44.79 -9.75 33.55
CA PRO A 235 43.75 -10.19 32.63
C PRO A 235 42.46 -10.56 33.40
N PHE A 236 41.33 -10.28 32.78
CA PHE A 236 40.01 -10.71 33.20
C PHE A 236 39.29 -11.34 32.01
N SER A 237 38.57 -12.44 32.23
CA SER A 237 37.71 -13.03 31.20
C SER A 237 36.53 -13.78 31.77
N VAL A 238 35.42 -13.79 31.03
CA VAL A 238 34.18 -14.50 31.37
C VAL A 238 33.60 -15.19 30.14
N THR A 239 32.96 -16.34 30.36
CA THR A 239 32.21 -17.06 29.33
C THR A 239 30.73 -16.69 29.39
N VAL A 240 30.15 -16.38 28.22
CA VAL A 240 28.74 -16.01 28.09
C VAL A 240 28.11 -16.82 26.96
N ASN A 241 27.12 -17.64 27.30
CA ASN A 241 26.14 -18.09 26.32
C ASN A 241 25.16 -16.93 26.09
N ILE A 242 25.11 -16.40 24.87
CA ILE A 242 24.29 -15.22 24.56
C ILE A 242 22.80 -15.56 24.33
N GLY A 243 22.46 -16.85 24.30
CA GLY A 243 21.10 -17.33 24.02
C GLY A 243 20.66 -16.94 22.61
N HIS A 244 19.36 -16.74 22.39
CA HIS A 244 18.81 -16.40 21.08
C HIS A 244 19.12 -14.96 20.59
N ASN A 245 20.05 -14.25 21.23
CA ASN A 245 20.42 -12.89 20.83
C ASN A 245 21.53 -12.92 19.76
N ASP A 246 21.45 -11.99 18.82
CA ASP A 246 22.44 -11.66 17.79
C ASP A 246 23.44 -10.57 18.22
N PHE A 247 23.32 -10.11 19.48
CA PHE A 247 24.19 -9.10 20.09
C PHE A 247 24.36 -9.32 21.60
N VAL A 248 25.40 -8.69 22.17
CA VAL A 248 25.52 -8.43 23.61
C VAL A 248 25.71 -6.94 23.87
N ASP A 249 25.20 -6.47 25.00
CA ASP A 249 25.47 -5.12 25.50
C ASP A 249 26.59 -5.20 26.54
N PHE A 250 27.85 -5.11 26.11
CA PHE A 250 29.02 -5.08 26.99
C PHE A 250 28.96 -3.80 27.84
N ARG A 251 28.66 -3.92 29.12
CA ARG A 251 28.34 -2.78 30.00
C ARG A 251 29.13 -2.83 31.30
N ILE A 252 29.96 -1.82 31.54
CA ILE A 252 30.60 -1.62 32.83
C ILE A 252 29.65 -0.79 33.71
N VAL A 253 29.30 -1.32 34.86
CA VAL A 253 28.49 -0.66 35.90
C VAL A 253 29.40 -0.41 37.11
N TYR A 254 29.48 0.84 37.58
CA TYR A 254 30.32 1.23 38.72
C TYR A 254 29.46 1.90 39.80
N GLN A 255 29.47 1.35 41.03
CA GLN A 255 28.45 1.59 42.06
C GLN A 255 29.02 1.78 43.48
N SER A 256 30.31 2.11 43.61
CA SER A 256 30.95 2.49 44.88
C SER A 256 32.11 3.45 44.61
N THR A 257 33.03 3.65 45.56
CA THR A 257 34.25 4.47 45.40
C THR A 257 35.38 3.72 44.68
N GLY A 258 36.40 4.46 44.23
CA GLY A 258 37.65 3.92 43.68
C GLY A 258 37.85 4.23 42.20
N THR A 259 38.97 3.76 41.63
CA THR A 259 39.32 3.91 40.20
C THR A 259 39.62 2.56 39.56
N ILE A 260 39.10 2.34 38.36
CA ILE A 260 39.46 1.21 37.49
C ILE A 260 39.91 1.73 36.13
N TRP A 261 40.94 1.10 35.57
CA TRP A 261 41.36 1.21 34.18
C TRP A 261 41.06 -0.10 33.46
N ILE A 262 40.64 0.00 32.20
CA ILE A 262 40.25 -1.12 31.35
C ILE A 262 40.94 -0.93 30.00
N ASP A 263 41.50 -2.00 29.45
CA ASP A 263 42.21 -1.99 28.17
C ASP A 263 42.06 -3.34 27.42
N ASP A 264 42.50 -3.39 26.16
CA ASP A 264 42.58 -4.60 25.32
C ASP A 264 41.32 -5.49 25.36
N VAL A 265 40.17 -4.93 24.95
CA VAL A 265 38.87 -5.61 25.02
C VAL A 265 38.68 -6.52 23.79
N ALA A 266 38.48 -7.81 24.03
CA ALA A 266 38.32 -8.84 22.99
C ALA A 266 37.08 -9.72 23.22
N VAL A 267 36.52 -10.21 22.10
CA VAL A 267 35.40 -11.16 22.06
C VAL A 267 35.77 -12.32 21.16
N GLU A 268 35.87 -13.52 21.73
CA GLU A 268 36.34 -14.74 21.04
C GLU A 268 35.25 -15.81 21.08
N VAL A 269 35.10 -16.61 20.02
CA VAL A 269 34.22 -17.79 20.04
C VAL A 269 34.96 -18.93 20.74
N LEU A 270 34.36 -19.55 21.77
CA LEU A 270 34.95 -20.69 22.47
C LEU A 270 34.34 -22.04 22.09
N ALA A 271 33.09 -22.03 21.63
CA ALA A 271 32.44 -23.20 21.04
C ALA A 271 31.36 -22.73 20.06
N SER A 272 31.65 -22.84 18.77
CA SER A 272 30.63 -23.08 17.74
C SER A 272 30.58 -24.60 17.54
N PRO A 273 29.41 -25.23 17.37
CA PRO A 273 29.36 -26.48 16.63
C PRO A 273 30.00 -26.26 15.26
N ASP A 274 31.01 -27.05 14.92
CA ASP A 274 31.68 -27.00 13.61
C ASP A 274 30.89 -27.83 12.60
N GLU A 275 29.86 -27.21 12.05
CA GLU A 275 29.41 -27.34 10.68
C GLU A 275 28.80 -25.97 10.31
N ALA A 276 28.84 -25.56 9.05
CA ALA A 276 28.30 -24.26 8.65
C ALA A 276 26.77 -24.27 8.86
N ASP A 277 26.31 -23.72 9.99
CA ASP A 277 24.92 -23.77 10.45
C ASP A 277 23.95 -23.44 9.31
N VAL A 278 22.95 -24.30 9.11
CA VAL A 278 21.91 -24.13 8.08
C VAL A 278 21.21 -22.78 8.25
N TRP A 279 21.12 -22.26 9.48
CA TRP A 279 20.65 -20.91 9.78
C TRP A 279 21.56 -19.83 9.18
N GLN A 280 22.88 -19.89 9.41
CA GLN A 280 23.85 -18.94 8.86
C GLN A 280 23.94 -19.00 7.33
N GLN A 281 23.76 -20.19 6.75
CA GLN A 281 23.60 -20.34 5.31
C GLN A 281 22.31 -19.66 4.82
N ALA A 282 21.18 -19.82 5.52
CA ALA A 282 19.91 -19.20 5.15
C ALA A 282 19.94 -17.66 5.26
N GLU A 283 20.55 -17.11 6.31
CA GLU A 283 20.76 -15.67 6.48
C GLU A 283 21.74 -15.11 5.44
N GLY A 284 22.89 -15.76 5.21
CA GLY A 284 23.84 -15.34 4.18
C GLY A 284 23.24 -15.39 2.76
N LEU A 285 22.34 -16.33 2.48
CA LEU A 285 21.57 -16.37 1.24
C LEU A 285 20.48 -15.27 1.21
N PHE A 286 19.85 -14.94 2.34
CA PHE A 286 18.89 -13.85 2.46
C PHE A 286 19.54 -12.49 2.17
N ASP A 287 20.66 -12.19 2.83
CA ASP A 287 21.40 -10.94 2.66
C ASP A 287 22.01 -10.81 1.26
N ALA A 288 22.39 -11.92 0.63
CA ALA A 288 22.80 -11.97 -0.77
C ALA A 288 21.63 -11.88 -1.78
N ALA A 289 20.39 -11.62 -1.32
CA ALA A 289 19.15 -11.62 -2.10
C ALA A 289 18.87 -12.93 -2.88
N ARG A 290 19.41 -14.06 -2.41
CA ARG A 290 19.19 -15.42 -2.94
C ARG A 290 17.95 -16.06 -2.30
N TYR A 291 16.85 -15.31 -2.28
CA TYR A 291 15.59 -15.60 -1.58
C TYR A 291 15.05 -17.02 -1.79
N THR A 292 15.10 -17.54 -3.01
CA THR A 292 14.64 -18.90 -3.34
C THR A 292 15.43 -20.01 -2.63
N GLU A 293 16.72 -19.75 -2.40
CA GLU A 293 17.65 -20.72 -1.80
C GLU A 293 17.62 -20.59 -0.28
N ALA A 294 17.55 -19.35 0.22
CA ALA A 294 17.24 -19.06 1.61
C ALA A 294 15.92 -19.73 2.04
N MET A 295 14.86 -19.65 1.22
CA MET A 295 13.56 -20.28 1.49
C MET A 295 13.68 -21.79 1.72
N ARG A 296 14.37 -22.51 0.83
CA ARG A 296 14.57 -23.97 0.99
C ARG A 296 15.28 -24.33 2.29
N LEU A 297 16.21 -23.48 2.74
CA LEU A 297 16.87 -23.68 4.03
C LEU A 297 15.95 -23.34 5.20
N TYR A 298 15.14 -22.28 5.12
CA TYR A 298 14.13 -21.96 6.14
C TYR A 298 13.05 -23.06 6.25
N GLU A 299 12.59 -23.63 5.15
CA GLU A 299 11.68 -24.80 5.12
C GLU A 299 12.31 -26.02 5.82
N LYS A 300 13.59 -26.30 5.53
CA LYS A 300 14.35 -27.37 6.20
C LYS A 300 14.50 -27.12 7.70
N LEU A 301 14.84 -25.89 8.09
CA LEU A 301 14.94 -25.46 9.49
C LEU A 301 13.59 -25.55 10.22
N GLU A 302 12.49 -25.20 9.55
CA GLU A 302 11.14 -25.33 10.11
C GLU A 302 10.80 -26.79 10.45
N ALA A 303 11.11 -27.71 9.53
CA ALA A 303 10.92 -29.14 9.75
C ALA A 303 11.80 -29.68 10.90
N GLN A 304 13.04 -29.20 11.01
CA GLN A 304 14.00 -29.62 12.05
C GLN A 304 13.68 -29.05 13.45
N HIS A 305 13.03 -27.89 13.53
CA HIS A 305 12.82 -27.16 14.79
C HIS A 305 11.35 -26.94 15.15
N ARG A 306 10.47 -27.80 14.63
CA ARG A 306 9.01 -27.74 14.81
C ARG A 306 8.55 -27.62 16.26
N ASP A 307 9.22 -28.32 17.18
CA ASP A 307 8.90 -28.30 18.61
C ASP A 307 9.63 -27.18 19.39
N ASN A 308 10.70 -26.61 18.81
CA ASN A 308 11.44 -25.50 19.41
C ASN A 308 10.74 -24.17 19.09
N LYS A 309 9.71 -23.85 19.88
CA LYS A 309 8.94 -22.59 19.78
C LYS A 309 9.80 -21.33 19.78
N GLY A 310 10.97 -21.35 20.42
CA GLY A 310 11.91 -20.23 20.49
C GLY A 310 12.62 -19.94 19.18
N MET A 311 12.96 -20.98 18.42
CA MET A 311 13.62 -20.90 17.10
C MET A 311 12.58 -20.80 15.96
N LEU A 312 11.46 -21.52 16.08
CA LEU A 312 10.37 -21.53 15.09
C LEU A 312 9.84 -20.11 14.79
N ARG A 313 9.79 -19.22 15.78
CA ARG A 313 9.39 -17.80 15.57
C ARG A 313 10.38 -16.97 14.76
N TYR A 314 11.68 -17.26 14.81
CA TYR A 314 12.65 -16.64 13.92
C TYR A 314 12.56 -17.25 12.52
N ILE A 315 12.46 -18.57 12.40
CA ILE A 315 12.25 -19.25 11.11
C ILE A 315 11.01 -18.68 10.42
N LYS A 316 9.88 -18.55 11.13
CA LYS A 316 8.64 -17.95 10.64
C LYS A 316 8.79 -16.48 10.27
N TRP A 317 9.48 -15.68 11.08
CA TRP A 317 9.77 -14.28 10.77
C TRP A 317 10.55 -14.16 9.45
N TYR A 318 11.70 -14.83 9.31
CA TYR A 318 12.50 -14.75 8.09
C TYR A 318 11.81 -15.38 6.87
N THR A 319 11.06 -16.48 7.04
CA THR A 319 10.19 -17.05 5.99
C THR A 319 9.18 -16.01 5.48
N GLY A 320 8.53 -15.30 6.41
CA GLY A 320 7.62 -14.21 6.11
C GLY A 320 8.29 -13.02 5.41
N ARG A 321 9.52 -12.66 5.81
CA ARG A 321 10.33 -11.63 5.12
C ARG A 321 10.72 -12.04 3.70
N VAL A 322 11.09 -13.31 3.48
CA VAL A 322 11.34 -13.81 2.13
C VAL A 322 10.07 -13.72 1.30
N GLN A 323 8.92 -14.19 1.83
CA GLN A 323 7.63 -14.13 1.14
C GLN A 323 7.21 -12.70 0.79
N LEU A 324 7.40 -11.75 1.72
CA LEU A 324 7.18 -10.31 1.54
C LEU A 324 8.03 -9.76 0.37
N LEU A 325 9.32 -10.12 0.32
CA LEU A 325 10.25 -9.67 -0.72
C LEU A 325 10.02 -10.36 -2.08
N THR A 326 9.46 -11.57 -2.10
CA THR A 326 9.10 -12.28 -3.34
C THR A 326 7.68 -12.02 -3.85
N GLY A 327 6.85 -11.28 -3.11
CA GLY A 327 5.46 -10.94 -3.50
C GLY A 327 4.37 -11.92 -3.03
N ASN A 328 4.72 -12.90 -2.20
CA ASN A 328 3.81 -13.92 -1.64
C ASN A 328 3.11 -13.40 -0.37
N TYR A 329 2.35 -12.31 -0.51
CA TYR A 329 1.88 -11.50 0.61
C TYR A 329 0.94 -12.23 1.59
N ASP A 330 0.11 -13.18 1.13
CA ASP A 330 -0.79 -13.96 2.00
C ASP A 330 0.00 -14.86 2.98
N GLN A 331 1.03 -15.54 2.46
CA GLN A 331 1.90 -16.38 3.28
C GLN A 331 2.81 -15.53 4.17
N ALA A 332 3.25 -14.37 3.67
CA ALA A 332 3.96 -13.38 4.48
C ALA A 332 3.10 -12.93 5.68
N PHE A 333 1.81 -12.64 5.46
CA PHE A 333 0.88 -12.28 6.53
C PHE A 333 0.81 -13.35 7.61
N VAL A 334 0.55 -14.61 7.22
CA VAL A 334 0.44 -15.74 8.15
C VAL A 334 1.72 -15.91 8.97
N ASN A 335 2.89 -15.95 8.32
CA ASN A 335 4.15 -16.23 9.00
C ASN A 335 4.66 -15.05 9.84
N LEU A 336 4.47 -13.80 9.39
CA LEU A 336 4.83 -12.59 10.15
C LEU A 336 3.91 -12.39 11.36
N ASN A 337 2.58 -12.51 11.19
CA ASN A 337 1.64 -12.35 12.30
C ASN A 337 1.89 -13.42 13.39
N TRP A 338 2.11 -14.68 12.99
CA TRP A 338 2.45 -15.77 13.91
C TRP A 338 3.72 -15.50 14.75
N ALA A 339 4.73 -14.85 14.15
CA ALA A 339 5.97 -14.47 14.80
C ALA A 339 5.79 -13.28 15.77
N VAL A 340 4.98 -12.27 15.39
CA VAL A 340 4.60 -11.16 16.27
C VAL A 340 3.87 -11.67 17.52
N ASP A 341 2.87 -12.54 17.33
CA ASP A 341 2.08 -13.15 18.43
C ASP A 341 2.95 -13.97 19.41
N ARG A 342 4.15 -14.38 19.00
CA ARG A 342 5.11 -15.16 19.81
C ARG A 342 6.36 -14.38 20.22
N GLY A 343 6.24 -13.05 20.21
CA GLY A 343 7.18 -12.13 20.86
C GLY A 343 8.33 -11.62 19.98
N ILE A 344 8.29 -11.84 18.66
CA ILE A 344 9.24 -11.18 17.75
C ILE A 344 8.76 -9.75 17.48
N GLY A 345 9.07 -8.84 18.41
CA GLY A 345 8.65 -7.43 18.32
C GLY A 345 9.08 -6.74 17.02
N ARG A 346 10.30 -7.03 16.53
CA ARG A 346 10.82 -6.47 15.25
C ARG A 346 10.01 -6.90 14.02
N ALA A 347 9.29 -8.03 14.06
CA ALA A 347 8.44 -8.48 12.94
C ALA A 347 7.26 -7.54 12.66
N GLN A 348 6.93 -6.62 13.60
CA GLN A 348 5.97 -5.55 13.36
C GLN A 348 6.42 -4.59 12.23
N ILE A 349 7.74 -4.44 12.00
CA ILE A 349 8.28 -3.62 10.90
C ILE A 349 7.96 -4.27 9.55
N ASP A 350 8.22 -5.57 9.40
CA ASP A 350 7.93 -6.30 8.17
C ASP A 350 6.41 -6.48 7.95
N LEU A 351 5.63 -6.61 9.03
CA LEU A 351 4.16 -6.63 8.96
C LEU A 351 3.59 -5.25 8.56
N ALA A 352 4.19 -4.15 9.00
CA ALA A 352 3.82 -2.81 8.54
C ALA A 352 4.19 -2.59 7.05
N GLU A 353 5.36 -3.05 6.61
CA GLU A 353 5.78 -3.05 5.20
C GLU A 353 4.84 -3.89 4.33
N LEU A 354 4.33 -5.01 4.85
CA LEU A 354 3.31 -5.83 4.20
C LEU A 354 2.02 -5.05 3.96
N TYR A 355 1.45 -4.44 5.01
CA TYR A 355 0.25 -3.62 4.88
C TYR A 355 0.45 -2.41 3.94
N TYR A 356 1.64 -1.79 3.96
CA TYR A 356 2.00 -0.73 3.02
C TYR A 356 1.97 -1.20 1.56
N ARG A 357 2.52 -2.40 1.27
CA ARG A 357 2.53 -3.00 -0.08
C ARG A 357 1.16 -3.48 -0.57
N LEU A 358 0.27 -3.79 0.37
CA LEU A 358 -1.15 -4.09 0.09
C LEU A 358 -2.01 -2.82 -0.05
N GLY A 359 -1.48 -1.63 0.28
CA GLY A 359 -2.18 -0.35 0.21
C GLY A 359 -3.01 0.01 1.44
N ASP A 360 -3.03 -0.82 2.49
CA ASP A 360 -3.65 -0.49 3.78
C ASP A 360 -2.69 0.38 4.62
N TYR A 361 -2.53 1.63 4.18
CA TYR A 361 -1.72 2.63 4.88
C TYR A 361 -2.19 2.86 6.33
N PRO A 362 -3.50 2.88 6.66
CA PRO A 362 -3.95 2.95 8.05
C PRO A 362 -3.45 1.80 8.94
N ALA A 363 -3.41 0.55 8.44
CA ALA A 363 -2.79 -0.55 9.19
C ALA A 363 -1.27 -0.43 9.27
N ALA A 364 -0.60 -0.07 8.16
CA ALA A 364 0.84 0.13 8.13
C ALA A 364 1.30 1.17 9.18
N ILE A 365 0.61 2.32 9.26
CA ILE A 365 0.86 3.36 10.26
C ILE A 365 0.79 2.78 11.68
N ARG A 366 -0.30 2.09 12.04
CA ARG A 366 -0.47 1.51 13.39
C ARG A 366 0.62 0.51 13.76
N TYR A 367 1.14 -0.27 12.80
CA TYR A 367 2.22 -1.23 13.07
C TYR A 367 3.60 -0.56 13.12
N TYR A 368 3.87 0.46 12.30
CA TYR A 368 5.09 1.26 12.41
C TYR A 368 5.15 2.08 13.71
N GLU A 369 4.02 2.63 14.17
CA GLU A 369 3.93 3.30 15.48
C GLU A 369 4.27 2.36 16.64
N LYS A 370 3.71 1.14 16.66
CA LYS A 370 4.07 0.11 17.66
C LYS A 370 5.54 -0.30 17.55
N ALA A 371 6.08 -0.44 16.34
CA ALA A 371 7.48 -0.76 16.13
C ALA A 371 8.41 0.36 16.63
N LEU A 372 8.01 1.63 16.50
CA LEU A 372 8.76 2.79 16.98
C LEU A 372 8.99 2.76 18.50
N ASP A 373 8.01 2.29 19.27
CA ASP A 373 8.14 2.09 20.71
C ASP A 373 9.14 0.99 21.07
N LEU A 374 9.22 -0.08 20.26
CA LEU A 374 10.10 -1.22 20.46
C LEU A 374 11.56 -0.95 20.10
N VAL A 375 11.83 0.04 19.23
CA VAL A 375 13.20 0.40 18.78
C VAL A 375 13.78 1.61 19.50
N LYS A 376 13.13 2.11 20.56
CA LYS A 376 13.62 3.21 21.41
C LYS A 376 15.05 2.93 21.90
N GLY A 377 15.98 3.80 21.50
CA GLY A 377 17.41 3.70 21.82
C GLY A 377 18.29 3.17 20.67
N ASP A 378 17.70 2.47 19.69
CA ASP A 378 18.35 2.10 18.44
C ASP A 378 18.09 3.21 17.40
N GLN A 379 18.96 4.22 17.37
CA GLN A 379 18.79 5.40 16.50
C GLN A 379 18.77 5.05 15.01
N GLY A 380 19.55 4.05 14.58
CA GLY A 380 19.53 3.57 13.19
C GLY A 380 18.17 3.01 12.82
N THR A 381 17.69 1.99 13.54
CA THR A 381 16.38 1.38 13.26
C THR A 381 15.23 2.36 13.48
N THR A 382 15.33 3.26 14.48
CA THR A 382 14.36 4.36 14.68
C THR A 382 14.22 5.23 13.44
N SER A 383 15.33 5.63 12.81
CA SER A 383 15.27 6.46 11.60
C SER A 383 14.66 5.73 10.40
N ILE A 384 14.91 4.42 10.25
CA ILE A 384 14.30 3.59 9.20
C ILE A 384 12.78 3.49 9.41
N VAL A 385 12.34 3.23 10.65
CA VAL A 385 10.90 3.17 10.99
C VAL A 385 10.21 4.52 10.76
N LEU A 386 10.84 5.64 11.13
CA LEU A 386 10.31 6.97 10.86
C LEU A 386 10.22 7.27 9.35
N HIS A 387 11.25 6.93 8.57
CA HIS A 387 11.22 7.10 7.11
C HIS A 387 10.08 6.28 6.47
N LYS A 388 9.89 5.04 6.91
CA LYS A 388 8.78 4.19 6.45
C LYS A 388 7.41 4.70 6.88
N LEU A 389 7.29 5.20 8.10
CA LEU A 389 6.07 5.83 8.60
C LEU A 389 5.73 7.10 7.80
N SER A 390 6.73 7.90 7.42
CA SER A 390 6.56 9.05 6.52
C SER A 390 6.03 8.63 5.15
N GLN A 391 6.60 7.59 4.53
CA GLN A 391 6.08 7.01 3.28
C GLN A 391 4.60 6.60 3.40
N CYS A 392 4.19 6.05 4.54
CA CYS A 392 2.79 5.67 4.81
C CYS A 392 1.88 6.90 4.95
N HIS A 393 2.27 7.92 5.72
CA HIS A 393 1.51 9.17 5.84
C HIS A 393 1.36 9.87 4.48
N LEU A 394 2.42 9.89 3.67
CA LEU A 394 2.40 10.50 2.34
C LEU A 394 1.44 9.76 1.40
N ALA A 395 1.43 8.43 1.43
CA ALA A 395 0.53 7.59 0.65
C ALA A 395 -0.93 7.68 1.13
N ALA A 396 -1.16 7.87 2.44
CA ALA A 396 -2.46 8.20 3.02
C ALA A 396 -2.90 9.67 2.79
N GLY A 397 -2.06 10.50 2.15
CA GLY A 397 -2.36 11.90 1.81
C GLY A 397 -2.01 12.94 2.89
N ASP A 398 -1.57 12.53 4.09
CA ASP A 398 -1.13 13.45 5.15
C ASP A 398 0.32 13.91 4.92
N ARG A 399 0.45 14.92 4.06
CA ARG A 399 1.73 15.55 3.71
C ARG A 399 2.41 16.22 4.92
N LYS A 400 1.65 16.70 5.89
CA LYS A 400 2.19 17.44 7.05
C LYS A 400 2.84 16.50 8.04
N GLU A 401 2.19 15.37 8.35
CA GLU A 401 2.77 14.39 9.26
C GLU A 401 3.88 13.58 8.59
N ALA A 402 3.80 13.34 7.28
CA ALA A 402 4.93 12.84 6.49
C ALA A 402 6.17 13.75 6.63
N ALA A 403 6.03 15.06 6.37
CA ALA A 403 7.12 16.02 6.50
C ALA A 403 7.76 15.99 7.91
N ARG A 404 6.95 16.07 8.97
CA ARG A 404 7.44 16.03 10.37
C ARG A 404 8.17 14.73 10.71
N THR A 405 7.63 13.60 10.26
CA THR A 405 8.19 12.28 10.55
C THR A 405 9.53 12.09 9.82
N GLU A 406 9.62 12.56 8.57
CA GLU A 406 10.85 12.54 7.79
C GLU A 406 11.91 13.52 8.33
N GLU A 407 11.52 14.73 8.75
CA GLU A 407 12.44 15.68 9.39
C GLU A 407 13.05 15.11 10.68
N ARG A 408 12.28 14.32 11.45
CA ARG A 408 12.80 13.57 12.60
C ARG A 408 13.75 12.44 12.19
N ALA A 409 13.45 11.71 11.11
CA ALA A 409 14.36 10.70 10.56
C ALA A 409 15.69 11.35 10.13
N TYR A 410 15.64 12.40 9.31
CA TYR A 410 16.80 13.18 8.87
C TYR A 410 17.63 13.72 10.03
N PHE A 411 16.98 14.27 11.07
CA PHE A 411 17.65 14.76 12.27
C PHE A 411 18.48 13.65 12.95
N ILE A 412 17.92 12.45 13.09
CA ILE A 412 18.62 11.30 13.69
C ILE A 412 19.77 10.85 12.79
N LEU A 413 19.52 10.67 11.49
CA LEU A 413 20.52 10.26 10.48
C LEU A 413 21.72 11.22 10.43
N LYS A 414 21.46 12.51 10.61
CA LYS A 414 22.48 13.55 10.74
C LYS A 414 23.24 13.52 12.07
N HIS A 415 22.60 13.12 13.17
CA HIS A 415 23.27 12.96 14.47
C HIS A 415 24.19 11.74 14.52
N ILE A 416 23.88 10.67 13.78
CA ILE A 416 24.71 9.46 13.69
C ILE A 416 25.72 9.48 12.52
N ASP A 417 25.78 10.59 11.76
CA ASP A 417 26.54 10.76 10.49
C ASP A 417 26.31 9.63 9.46
N ASP A 418 25.09 9.07 9.39
CA ASP A 418 24.70 8.18 8.29
C ASP A 418 24.41 9.04 7.06
N ARG A 419 25.43 9.19 6.21
CA ARG A 419 25.37 10.01 5.00
C ARG A 419 24.49 9.40 3.91
N HIS A 420 24.34 8.08 3.88
CA HIS A 420 23.50 7.39 2.91
C HIS A 420 22.02 7.55 3.28
N GLY A 421 21.67 7.32 4.56
CA GLY A 421 20.35 7.63 5.09
C GLY A 421 20.01 9.12 4.98
N GLN A 422 20.94 10.04 5.28
CA GLN A 422 20.74 11.48 5.07
C GLN A 422 20.38 11.79 3.60
N ALA A 423 21.05 11.16 2.63
CA ALA A 423 20.77 11.36 1.21
C ALA A 423 19.36 10.85 0.83
N LEU A 424 18.99 9.63 1.25
CA LEU A 424 17.64 9.07 1.05
C LEU A 424 16.56 9.96 1.66
N SER A 425 16.77 10.43 2.89
CA SER A 425 15.81 11.25 3.62
C SER A 425 15.63 12.64 2.99
N LEU A 426 16.73 13.27 2.55
CA LEU A 426 16.67 14.50 1.75
C LEU A 426 15.94 14.30 0.41
N ASN A 427 16.12 13.16 -0.26
CA ASN A 427 15.36 12.85 -1.48
C ASN A 427 13.85 12.78 -1.17
N HIS A 428 13.46 12.14 -0.06
CA HIS A 428 12.05 12.02 0.34
C HIS A 428 11.45 13.35 0.77
N LEU A 429 12.17 14.18 1.54
CA LEU A 429 11.78 15.57 1.85
C LEU A 429 11.60 16.41 0.57
N GLY A 430 12.42 16.18 -0.44
CA GLY A 430 12.26 16.77 -1.77
C GLY A 430 10.92 16.40 -2.42
N VAL A 431 10.57 15.11 -2.43
CA VAL A 431 9.28 14.62 -2.97
C VAL A 431 8.09 15.18 -2.19
N ILE A 432 8.17 15.23 -0.85
CA ILE A 432 7.13 15.81 0.00
C ILE A 432 6.95 17.30 -0.33
N ALA A 433 8.04 18.07 -0.46
CA ALA A 433 7.98 19.49 -0.82
C ALA A 433 7.39 19.74 -2.22
N VAL A 434 7.64 18.89 -3.22
CA VAL A 434 6.95 18.95 -4.53
C VAL A 434 5.44 18.78 -4.36
N LEU A 435 5.00 17.88 -3.47
CA LEU A 435 3.57 17.65 -3.19
C LEU A 435 2.95 18.77 -2.34
N GLU A 436 3.73 19.48 -1.53
CA GLU A 436 3.33 20.74 -0.88
C GLU A 436 3.27 21.94 -1.86
N LYS A 437 3.79 21.79 -3.09
CA LYS A 437 4.02 22.86 -4.09
C LYS A 437 5.08 23.88 -3.67
N ASP A 438 6.05 23.46 -2.85
CA ASP A 438 7.22 24.27 -2.49
C ASP A 438 8.44 23.88 -3.33
N ASP A 439 8.46 24.38 -4.57
CA ASP A 439 9.51 24.11 -5.56
C ASP A 439 10.91 24.58 -5.11
N THR A 440 10.99 25.48 -4.13
CA THR A 440 12.26 26.02 -3.61
C THR A 440 12.86 25.09 -2.58
N ARG A 441 12.07 24.63 -1.58
CA ARG A 441 12.50 23.59 -0.64
C ARG A 441 12.79 22.28 -1.38
N ALA A 442 11.93 21.86 -2.31
CA ALA A 442 12.12 20.66 -3.12
C ALA A 442 13.48 20.63 -3.83
N ARG A 443 13.78 21.67 -4.63
CA ARG A 443 15.06 21.79 -5.34
C ARG A 443 16.26 21.81 -4.38
N SER A 444 16.14 22.51 -3.25
CA SER A 444 17.20 22.55 -2.23
C SER A 444 17.50 21.18 -1.63
N PHE A 445 16.48 20.40 -1.29
CA PHE A 445 16.64 19.06 -0.73
C PHE A 445 17.21 18.07 -1.75
N PHE A 446 16.69 18.06 -2.99
CA PHE A 446 17.25 17.22 -4.05
C PHE A 446 18.71 17.56 -4.38
N LEU A 447 19.09 18.84 -4.42
CA LEU A 447 20.48 19.24 -4.66
C LEU A 447 21.43 18.86 -3.51
N GLN A 448 20.96 18.90 -2.26
CA GLN A 448 21.75 18.38 -1.12
C GLN A 448 21.88 16.85 -1.19
N SER A 449 20.80 16.16 -1.54
CA SER A 449 20.76 14.70 -1.70
C SER A 449 21.71 14.22 -2.81
N ILE A 450 21.66 14.83 -4.01
CA ILE A 450 22.49 14.41 -5.15
C ILE A 450 23.98 14.68 -4.93
N GLN A 451 24.33 15.72 -4.15
CA GLN A 451 25.70 15.98 -3.71
C GLN A 451 26.21 14.91 -2.73
N LEU A 452 25.35 14.36 -1.87
CA LEU A 452 25.72 13.24 -1.01
C LEU A 452 25.85 11.94 -1.82
N ALA A 453 24.91 11.63 -2.70
CA ALA A 453 24.98 10.45 -3.58
C ALA A 453 26.27 10.45 -4.43
N LEU A 454 26.66 11.60 -4.99
CA LEU A 454 27.91 11.76 -5.73
C LEU A 454 29.16 11.52 -4.85
N ARG A 455 29.17 11.95 -3.59
CA ARG A 455 30.27 11.69 -2.64
C ARG A 455 30.33 10.24 -2.16
N LEU A 456 29.24 9.49 -2.31
CA LEU A 456 29.13 8.07 -1.96
C LEU A 456 29.41 7.14 -3.17
N ASP A 457 29.56 7.70 -4.38
CA ASP A 457 29.55 6.98 -5.68
C ASP A 457 28.31 6.07 -5.87
N ASP A 458 27.19 6.44 -5.24
CA ASP A 458 25.94 5.71 -5.37
C ASP A 458 25.17 6.16 -6.62
N ARG A 459 25.44 5.45 -7.72
CA ARG A 459 24.80 5.69 -9.01
C ARG A 459 23.31 5.34 -9.03
N MET A 460 22.85 4.40 -8.19
CA MET A 460 21.44 4.03 -8.12
C MET A 460 20.65 5.19 -7.53
N LEU A 461 21.02 5.60 -6.31
CA LEU A 461 20.41 6.72 -5.59
C LEU A 461 20.53 8.03 -6.40
N TRP A 462 21.68 8.27 -7.04
CA TRP A 462 21.85 9.42 -7.93
C TRP A 462 20.83 9.42 -9.09
N SER A 463 20.56 8.27 -9.71
CA SER A 463 19.58 8.16 -10.80
C SER A 463 18.14 8.40 -10.34
N ASP A 464 17.79 8.02 -9.10
CA ASP A 464 16.50 8.34 -8.48
C ASP A 464 16.34 9.85 -8.24
N ILE A 465 17.36 10.49 -7.70
CA ILE A 465 17.33 11.93 -7.42
C ILE A 465 17.32 12.74 -8.73
N ALA A 466 18.06 12.30 -9.75
CA ALA A 466 18.02 12.91 -11.09
C ALA A 466 16.62 12.79 -11.71
N LEU A 467 15.94 11.65 -11.60
CA LEU A 467 14.57 11.48 -12.07
C LEU A 467 13.57 12.38 -11.32
N ASN A 468 13.72 12.52 -10.00
CA ASN A 468 12.91 13.43 -9.20
C ASN A 468 13.15 14.92 -9.55
N LEU A 469 14.41 15.31 -9.79
CA LEU A 469 14.77 16.63 -10.31
C LEU A 469 14.17 16.88 -11.69
N ALA A 470 14.12 15.87 -12.56
CA ALA A 470 13.47 15.96 -13.86
C ALA A 470 11.96 16.23 -13.74
N ASP A 471 11.23 15.50 -12.89
CA ASP A 471 9.78 15.72 -12.72
C ASP A 471 9.49 17.08 -12.05
N ALA A 472 10.34 17.53 -11.12
CA ALA A 472 10.26 18.88 -10.55
C ALA A 472 10.51 19.96 -11.63
N ALA A 473 11.52 19.81 -12.48
CA ALA A 473 11.78 20.71 -13.61
C ALA A 473 10.63 20.70 -14.62
N PHE A 474 10.05 19.53 -14.93
CA PHE A 474 8.88 19.39 -15.79
C PHE A 474 7.66 20.16 -15.24
N ARG A 475 7.35 20.02 -13.95
CA ARG A 475 6.24 20.75 -13.30
C ARG A 475 6.41 22.27 -13.38
N ARG A 476 7.65 22.75 -13.26
CA ARG A 476 8.07 24.15 -13.42
C ARG A 476 8.13 24.62 -14.88
N ARG A 477 7.77 23.76 -15.85
CA ARG A 477 7.88 23.98 -17.30
C ARG A 477 9.32 24.23 -17.80
N GLN A 478 10.31 23.81 -17.03
CA GLN A 478 11.74 23.91 -17.35
C GLN A 478 12.18 22.67 -18.16
N TYR A 479 11.56 22.46 -19.31
CA TYR A 479 11.70 21.22 -20.10
C TYR A 479 13.14 20.92 -20.56
N ALA A 480 13.95 21.95 -20.80
CA ALA A 480 15.38 21.77 -21.10
C ALA A 480 16.16 21.16 -19.92
N GLU A 481 15.91 21.62 -18.69
CA GLU A 481 16.52 21.08 -17.46
C GLU A 481 16.02 19.65 -17.20
N CYS A 482 14.73 19.39 -17.41
CA CYS A 482 14.15 18.03 -17.38
C CYS A 482 14.87 17.06 -18.32
N ARG A 483 15.07 17.44 -19.59
CA ARG A 483 15.77 16.59 -20.57
C ARG A 483 17.21 16.27 -20.18
N THR A 484 17.94 17.21 -19.57
CA THR A 484 19.32 16.97 -19.11
C THR A 484 19.34 15.86 -18.07
N TYR A 485 18.54 15.98 -17.00
CA TYR A 485 18.46 14.95 -15.97
C TYR A 485 17.92 13.61 -16.49
N LEU A 486 16.99 13.61 -17.44
CA LEU A 486 16.50 12.37 -18.08
C LEU A 486 17.58 11.66 -18.92
N LYS A 487 18.36 12.42 -19.70
CA LYS A 487 19.48 11.88 -20.51
C LYS A 487 20.54 11.21 -19.63
N GLU A 488 20.66 11.70 -18.40
CA GLU A 488 21.56 11.21 -17.37
C GLU A 488 21.00 9.98 -16.61
N ALA A 489 19.73 10.01 -16.21
CA ALA A 489 19.10 8.94 -15.43
C ALA A 489 18.77 7.68 -16.26
N LEU A 490 18.25 7.85 -17.48
CA LEU A 490 17.77 6.74 -18.32
C LEU A 490 18.80 5.61 -18.54
N PRO A 491 20.06 5.91 -18.94
CA PRO A 491 21.06 4.86 -19.17
C PRO A 491 21.43 4.10 -17.90
N ILE A 492 21.38 4.76 -16.73
CA ILE A 492 21.67 4.13 -15.44
C ILE A 492 20.52 3.19 -15.06
N LYS A 493 19.27 3.66 -15.14
CA LYS A 493 18.06 2.84 -14.88
C LYS A 493 18.03 1.58 -15.74
N GLU A 494 18.38 1.71 -17.02
CA GLU A 494 18.51 0.58 -17.95
C GLU A 494 19.67 -0.36 -17.56
N ALA A 495 20.86 0.16 -17.27
CA ALA A 495 22.04 -0.63 -16.95
C ALA A 495 21.94 -1.40 -15.62
N ILE A 496 21.24 -0.86 -14.61
CA ILE A 496 21.00 -1.55 -13.32
C ILE A 496 19.78 -2.48 -13.36
N GLY A 497 19.00 -2.44 -14.45
CA GLY A 497 17.80 -3.26 -14.61
C GLY A 497 16.57 -2.79 -13.81
N ASP A 498 16.55 -1.55 -13.34
CA ASP A 498 15.39 -0.97 -12.64
C ASP A 498 14.28 -0.65 -13.65
N GLN A 499 13.44 -1.65 -13.92
CA GLN A 499 12.36 -1.53 -14.89
C GLN A 499 11.30 -0.51 -14.45
N ALA A 500 11.01 -0.39 -13.14
CA ALA A 500 9.98 0.54 -12.66
C ALA A 500 10.44 2.01 -12.82
N GLY A 501 11.68 2.31 -12.42
CA GLY A 501 12.31 3.61 -12.67
C GLY A 501 12.50 3.91 -14.16
N LEU A 502 12.80 2.88 -14.98
CA LEU A 502 12.87 3.01 -16.43
C LEU A 502 11.52 3.39 -17.06
N VAL A 503 10.41 2.76 -16.66
CA VAL A 503 9.05 3.15 -17.11
C VAL A 503 8.74 4.59 -16.73
N GLN A 504 9.03 5.00 -15.49
CA GLN A 504 8.80 6.38 -15.03
C GLN A 504 9.63 7.40 -15.82
N ALA A 505 10.91 7.12 -16.07
CA ALA A 505 11.79 8.00 -16.82
C ALA A 505 11.39 8.12 -18.30
N LEU A 506 11.02 7.00 -18.96
CA LEU A 506 10.52 6.99 -20.33
C LEU A 506 9.16 7.70 -20.45
N HIS A 507 8.28 7.52 -19.47
CA HIS A 507 7.00 8.25 -19.39
C HIS A 507 7.23 9.75 -19.28
N LEU A 508 8.12 10.19 -18.39
CA LEU A 508 8.46 11.61 -18.24
C LEU A 508 9.15 12.19 -19.49
N GLN A 509 9.98 11.41 -20.19
CA GLN A 509 10.55 11.79 -21.49
C GLN A 509 9.46 12.03 -22.53
N GLY A 510 8.50 11.10 -22.66
CA GLY A 510 7.34 11.25 -23.55
C GLY A 510 6.50 12.48 -23.20
N ARG A 511 6.16 12.67 -21.92
CA ARG A 511 5.44 13.87 -21.42
C ARG A 511 6.19 15.17 -21.74
N THR A 512 7.51 15.18 -21.60
CA THR A 512 8.36 16.35 -21.92
C THR A 512 8.30 16.68 -23.41
N ALA A 513 8.41 15.69 -24.29
CA ALA A 513 8.28 15.92 -25.74
C ALA A 513 6.86 16.42 -26.14
N VAL A 514 5.78 15.90 -25.54
CA VAL A 514 4.42 16.44 -25.74
C VAL A 514 4.31 17.89 -25.28
N ALA A 515 4.83 18.21 -24.09
CA ALA A 515 4.75 19.56 -23.52
C ALA A 515 5.58 20.60 -24.30
N GLU A 516 6.54 20.15 -25.09
CA GLU A 516 7.32 20.96 -26.04
C GLU A 516 6.71 21.00 -27.46
N ASN A 517 5.48 20.48 -27.63
CA ASN A 517 4.76 20.39 -28.91
C ASN A 517 5.49 19.52 -29.96
N ARG A 518 6.13 18.43 -29.54
CA ARG A 518 6.85 17.46 -30.40
C ARG A 518 6.23 16.05 -30.27
N PRO A 519 4.96 15.85 -30.70
CA PRO A 519 4.22 14.61 -30.45
C PRO A 519 4.81 13.38 -31.15
N THR A 520 5.41 13.55 -32.34
CA THR A 520 6.08 12.45 -33.07
C THR A 520 7.31 11.92 -32.32
N GLU A 521 8.10 12.81 -31.70
CA GLU A 521 9.23 12.43 -30.84
C GLU A 521 8.80 11.84 -29.48
N ALA A 522 7.59 12.16 -29.01
CA ALA A 522 7.06 11.60 -27.78
C ALA A 522 6.67 10.12 -27.90
N LEU A 523 6.30 9.68 -29.11
CA LEU A 523 5.73 8.36 -29.33
C LEU A 523 6.68 7.17 -29.01
N PRO A 524 7.97 7.16 -29.40
CA PRO A 524 8.87 6.06 -29.06
C PRO A 524 9.10 5.89 -27.55
N PRO A 525 9.33 6.95 -26.74
CA PRO A 525 9.36 6.84 -25.28
C PRO A 525 8.08 6.24 -24.68
N TYR A 526 6.89 6.67 -25.12
CA TYR A 526 5.62 6.10 -24.63
C TYR A 526 5.46 4.62 -25.00
N ARG A 527 5.70 4.25 -26.26
CA ARG A 527 5.68 2.84 -26.71
C ARG A 527 6.67 1.98 -25.90
N ARG A 528 7.87 2.49 -25.63
CA ARG A 528 8.89 1.79 -24.83
C ARG A 528 8.47 1.67 -23.36
N ALA A 529 7.94 2.73 -22.75
CA ALA A 529 7.44 2.72 -21.38
C ALA A 529 6.34 1.67 -21.19
N VAL A 530 5.36 1.62 -22.10
CA VAL A 530 4.32 0.58 -22.08
C VAL A 530 4.94 -0.81 -22.27
N SER A 531 5.81 -1.01 -23.27
CA SER A 531 6.46 -2.32 -23.51
C SER A 531 7.26 -2.85 -22.31
N VAL A 532 7.97 -1.98 -21.58
CA VAL A 532 8.67 -2.36 -20.34
C VAL A 532 7.68 -2.65 -19.22
N LEU A 533 6.59 -1.89 -19.10
CA LEU A 533 5.54 -2.18 -18.13
C LEU A 533 4.86 -3.53 -18.40
N GLU A 534 4.60 -3.86 -19.68
CA GLU A 534 4.10 -5.17 -20.12
C GLU A 534 5.05 -6.30 -19.70
N SER A 535 6.37 -6.15 -19.91
CA SER A 535 7.34 -7.20 -19.59
C SER A 535 7.50 -7.42 -18.09
N VAL A 536 7.42 -6.36 -17.27
CA VAL A 536 7.39 -6.47 -15.80
C VAL A 536 6.12 -7.17 -15.34
N ALA A 537 4.95 -6.77 -15.84
CA ALA A 537 3.68 -7.37 -15.44
C ALA A 537 3.59 -8.87 -15.79
N ALA A 538 4.09 -9.26 -16.98
CA ALA A 538 4.14 -10.64 -17.43
C ALA A 538 5.25 -11.48 -16.76
N GLY A 539 6.37 -10.84 -16.38
CA GLY A 539 7.54 -11.53 -15.83
C GLY A 539 7.39 -11.98 -14.37
N VAL A 540 6.46 -11.41 -13.60
CA VAL A 540 6.33 -11.70 -12.16
C VAL A 540 5.08 -12.54 -11.85
N GLY A 541 5.17 -13.83 -12.19
CA GLY A 541 4.18 -14.86 -11.89
C GLY A 541 4.07 -15.29 -10.41
N GLY A 542 4.44 -14.40 -9.46
CA GLY A 542 4.43 -14.67 -8.01
C GLY A 542 4.10 -13.46 -7.14
N ILE A 543 3.63 -12.36 -7.71
CA ILE A 543 3.04 -11.22 -6.98
C ILE A 543 1.53 -11.48 -6.78
N SER A 544 0.99 -11.24 -5.58
CA SER A 544 -0.46 -11.33 -5.34
C SER A 544 -1.27 -10.41 -6.25
N ARG A 545 -2.54 -10.76 -6.48
CA ARG A 545 -3.41 -10.05 -7.44
C ARG A 545 -3.62 -8.58 -7.06
N GLU A 546 -3.75 -8.27 -5.77
CA GLU A 546 -3.85 -6.90 -5.27
C GLU A 546 -2.61 -6.10 -5.64
N SER A 547 -1.42 -6.57 -5.31
CA SER A 547 -0.20 -5.79 -5.55
C SER A 547 0.14 -5.65 -7.05
N ARG A 548 -0.26 -6.59 -7.91
CA ARG A 548 -0.19 -6.38 -9.38
C ARG A 548 -1.19 -5.29 -9.82
N SER A 549 -2.39 -5.27 -9.23
CA SER A 549 -3.39 -4.22 -9.46
C SER A 549 -2.88 -2.84 -9.01
N THR A 550 -2.37 -2.72 -7.77
CA THR A 550 -1.80 -1.48 -7.22
C THR A 550 -0.63 -0.97 -8.06
N PHE A 551 0.29 -1.86 -8.47
CA PHE A 551 1.38 -1.51 -9.39
C PHE A 551 0.86 -0.97 -10.73
N LEU A 552 -0.11 -1.64 -11.36
CA LEU A 552 -0.68 -1.18 -12.64
C LEU A 552 -1.51 0.11 -12.51
N GLN A 553 -2.20 0.32 -11.38
CA GLN A 553 -2.94 1.56 -11.10
C GLN A 553 -2.00 2.79 -11.06
N GLN A 554 -0.78 2.64 -10.52
CA GLN A 554 0.25 3.71 -10.54
C GLN A 554 0.57 4.16 -11.98
N PHE A 555 0.52 3.24 -12.96
CA PHE A 555 0.75 3.53 -14.37
C PHE A 555 -0.54 3.74 -15.19
N SER A 556 -1.73 3.82 -14.57
CA SER A 556 -2.98 4.13 -15.29
C SER A 556 -2.92 5.46 -16.04
N ARG A 557 -2.11 6.41 -15.54
CA ARG A 557 -1.81 7.69 -16.20
C ARG A 557 -1.02 7.52 -17.50
N LEU A 558 -0.03 6.62 -17.53
CA LEU A 558 0.81 6.36 -18.69
C LEU A 558 -0.04 5.93 -19.89
N TYR A 559 -0.93 4.96 -19.71
CA TYR A 559 -1.81 4.53 -20.80
C TYR A 559 -2.76 5.64 -21.27
N ARG A 560 -3.34 6.44 -20.35
CA ARG A 560 -4.26 7.53 -20.74
C ARG A 560 -3.55 8.63 -21.53
N GLU A 561 -2.35 9.04 -21.12
CA GLU A 561 -1.55 10.05 -21.86
C GLU A 561 -0.98 9.50 -23.18
N TYR A 562 -0.63 8.22 -23.24
CA TYR A 562 -0.21 7.53 -24.48
C TYR A 562 -1.36 7.40 -25.50
N VAL A 563 -2.55 7.00 -25.05
CA VAL A 563 -3.75 6.97 -25.90
C VAL A 563 -4.10 8.39 -26.38
N ASP A 564 -4.03 9.41 -25.52
CA ASP A 564 -4.29 10.80 -25.93
C ASP A 564 -3.30 11.29 -27.00
N LEU A 565 -2.02 10.94 -26.87
CA LEU A 565 -0.99 11.20 -27.88
C LEU A 565 -1.29 10.50 -29.21
N LEU A 566 -1.68 9.22 -29.18
CA LEU A 566 -2.04 8.48 -30.40
C LEU A 566 -3.28 9.08 -31.08
N LEU A 567 -4.29 9.49 -30.31
CA LEU A 567 -5.49 10.14 -30.84
C LEU A 567 -5.18 11.54 -31.40
N GLN A 568 -4.26 12.28 -30.78
CA GLN A 568 -3.71 13.51 -31.36
C GLN A 568 -3.02 13.23 -32.70
N LEU A 569 -2.11 12.26 -32.76
CA LEU A 569 -1.41 11.91 -34.00
C LEU A 569 -2.38 11.44 -35.09
N TYR A 570 -3.41 10.67 -34.73
CA TYR A 570 -4.49 10.30 -35.66
C TYR A 570 -5.22 11.52 -36.23
N ARG A 571 -5.63 12.46 -35.37
CA ARG A 571 -6.30 13.71 -35.78
C ARG A 571 -5.42 14.56 -36.70
N ASP A 572 -4.14 14.68 -36.36
CA ASP A 572 -3.22 15.60 -37.01
C ASP A 572 -2.66 15.02 -38.34
N THR A 573 -2.77 13.70 -38.58
CA THR A 573 -2.21 13.03 -39.78
C THR A 573 -3.21 12.20 -40.61
N GLY A 574 -4.36 11.82 -40.05
CA GLY A 574 -5.32 10.89 -40.67
C GLY A 574 -4.89 9.42 -40.72
N GLN A 575 -3.70 9.06 -40.21
CA GLN A 575 -3.12 7.72 -40.30
C GLN A 575 -3.86 6.68 -39.43
N PRO A 576 -4.53 5.66 -40.02
CA PRO A 576 -5.40 4.74 -39.28
C PRO A 576 -4.68 3.87 -38.25
N GLU A 577 -3.38 3.62 -38.43
CA GLU A 577 -2.53 2.90 -37.49
C GLU A 577 -2.57 3.50 -36.07
N TYR A 578 -2.65 4.82 -35.92
CA TYR A 578 -2.67 5.44 -34.60
C TYR A 578 -3.97 5.16 -33.84
N HIS A 579 -5.15 5.21 -34.49
CA HIS A 579 -6.40 4.89 -33.79
C HIS A 579 -6.54 3.39 -33.49
N ARG A 580 -5.89 2.53 -34.27
CA ARG A 580 -5.81 1.07 -34.05
C ARG A 580 -4.90 0.74 -32.86
N GLU A 581 -3.76 1.43 -32.77
CA GLU A 581 -2.85 1.35 -31.63
C GLU A 581 -3.48 1.93 -30.36
N ALA A 582 -4.22 3.04 -30.48
CA ALA A 582 -4.95 3.69 -29.40
C ALA A 582 -6.06 2.78 -28.84
N PHE A 583 -6.85 2.14 -29.71
CA PHE A 583 -7.84 1.13 -29.32
C PHE A 583 -7.18 0.01 -28.50
N SER A 584 -6.09 -0.56 -29.04
CA SER A 584 -5.35 -1.64 -28.39
C SER A 584 -4.87 -1.24 -26.98
N ALA A 585 -4.31 -0.03 -26.84
CA ALA A 585 -3.81 0.49 -25.57
C ALA A 585 -4.96 0.88 -24.58
N ALA A 586 -6.09 1.38 -25.07
CA ALA A 586 -7.28 1.69 -24.28
C ALA A 586 -7.95 0.44 -23.70
N GLU A 587 -8.00 -0.64 -24.49
CA GLU A 587 -8.49 -1.95 -24.06
C GLU A 587 -7.60 -2.58 -22.98
N GLN A 588 -6.27 -2.55 -23.19
CA GLN A 588 -5.29 -2.95 -22.18
C GLN A 588 -5.49 -2.14 -20.88
N ALA A 589 -5.61 -0.82 -20.96
CA ALA A 589 -5.74 0.05 -19.80
C ALA A 589 -6.98 -0.21 -18.93
N ARG A 590 -8.11 -0.63 -19.52
CA ARG A 590 -9.40 -0.77 -18.79
C ARG A 590 -9.63 -2.12 -18.14
N SER A 591 -9.11 -3.21 -18.73
CA SER A 591 -9.48 -4.57 -18.31
C SER A 591 -8.30 -5.55 -18.31
N ARG A 592 -7.04 -5.10 -18.31
CA ARG A 592 -5.87 -5.97 -18.20
C ARG A 592 -5.96 -6.96 -17.03
N VAL A 593 -5.93 -6.47 -15.79
CA VAL A 593 -5.88 -7.32 -14.58
C VAL A 593 -7.06 -8.29 -14.57
N PHE A 594 -8.25 -7.81 -14.92
CA PHE A 594 -9.44 -8.64 -14.99
C PHE A 594 -9.37 -9.69 -16.11
N THR A 595 -8.87 -9.33 -17.30
CA THR A 595 -8.71 -10.29 -18.41
C THR A 595 -7.63 -11.32 -18.09
N GLU A 596 -6.48 -10.91 -17.55
CA GLU A 596 -5.43 -11.81 -17.06
C GLU A 596 -5.98 -12.78 -16.00
N MET A 597 -6.79 -12.30 -15.04
CA MET A 597 -7.48 -13.16 -14.08
C MET A 597 -8.42 -14.17 -14.78
N MET A 598 -9.30 -13.68 -15.67
CA MET A 598 -10.23 -14.53 -16.43
C MET A 598 -9.48 -15.62 -17.21
N THR A 599 -8.36 -15.26 -17.85
CA THR A 599 -7.59 -16.20 -18.66
C THR A 599 -6.68 -17.10 -17.83
N GLU A 600 -6.16 -16.67 -16.67
CA GLU A 600 -5.42 -17.50 -15.72
C GLU A 600 -6.31 -18.62 -15.12
N SER A 601 -7.50 -18.25 -14.61
CA SER A 601 -8.49 -19.21 -14.07
C SER A 601 -8.85 -20.28 -15.10
N ARG A 602 -9.05 -19.85 -16.35
CA ARG A 602 -9.38 -20.72 -17.47
C ARG A 602 -8.17 -21.46 -18.03
N ALA A 603 -6.95 -20.92 -17.93
CA ALA A 603 -5.71 -21.62 -18.24
C ALA A 603 -5.50 -22.78 -17.26
N GLN A 604 -5.82 -22.59 -15.98
CA GLN A 604 -5.74 -23.62 -14.95
C GLN A 604 -6.80 -24.71 -15.16
N GLN A 605 -8.04 -24.34 -15.51
CA GLN A 605 -9.09 -25.32 -15.89
C GLN A 605 -8.73 -26.06 -17.19
N ALA A 606 -8.20 -25.36 -18.20
CA ALA A 606 -7.73 -25.95 -19.44
C ALA A 606 -6.53 -26.90 -19.18
N LEU A 607 -5.58 -26.50 -18.33
CA LEU A 607 -4.45 -27.33 -17.90
C LEU A 607 -4.92 -28.63 -17.25
N ILE A 608 -5.95 -28.59 -16.39
CA ILE A 608 -6.57 -29.80 -15.81
C ILE A 608 -7.15 -30.71 -16.90
N ALA A 609 -7.75 -30.14 -17.95
CA ALA A 609 -8.31 -30.89 -19.07
C ALA A 609 -7.23 -31.44 -20.05
N THR A 610 -6.17 -30.67 -20.34
CA THR A 610 -5.09 -31.07 -21.26
C THR A 610 -3.91 -31.75 -20.58
N ALA A 611 -3.90 -31.92 -19.25
CA ALA A 611 -2.90 -32.71 -18.51
C ALA A 611 -2.87 -34.20 -18.93
N GLN A 612 -3.84 -34.66 -19.70
CA GLN A 612 -3.86 -36.00 -20.31
C GLN A 612 -2.96 -36.10 -21.57
N ASP A 613 -2.44 -34.99 -22.10
CA ASP A 613 -1.50 -34.95 -23.22
C ASP A 613 -0.03 -34.98 -22.71
N PRO A 614 0.74 -36.07 -22.98
CA PRO A 614 2.13 -36.18 -22.54
C PRO A 614 3.07 -35.17 -23.22
N GLU A 615 2.79 -34.78 -24.46
CA GLU A 615 3.63 -33.89 -25.26
C GLU A 615 3.45 -32.43 -24.81
N PHE A 616 2.21 -32.04 -24.53
CA PHE A 616 1.90 -30.78 -23.86
C PHE A 616 2.62 -30.66 -22.51
N THR A 617 2.57 -31.74 -21.71
CA THR A 617 3.22 -31.82 -20.40
C THR A 617 4.75 -31.74 -20.50
N ALA A 618 5.34 -32.31 -21.57
CA ALA A 618 6.77 -32.20 -21.86
C ALA A 618 7.18 -30.76 -22.24
N LEU A 619 6.41 -30.08 -23.10
CA LEU A 619 6.65 -28.69 -23.48
C LEU A 619 6.57 -27.74 -22.28
N LEU A 620 5.54 -27.90 -21.42
CA LEU A 620 5.37 -27.08 -20.22
C LEU A 620 6.50 -27.29 -19.21
N ASN A 621 6.94 -28.55 -19.02
CA ASN A 621 8.11 -28.84 -18.19
C ASN A 621 9.40 -28.25 -18.77
N LYS A 622 9.58 -28.32 -20.10
CA LYS A 622 10.74 -27.72 -20.77
C LYS A 622 10.76 -26.20 -20.56
N GLU A 623 9.63 -25.53 -20.78
CA GLU A 623 9.51 -24.09 -20.55
C GLU A 623 9.82 -23.72 -19.08
N ARG A 624 9.29 -24.49 -18.11
CA ARG A 624 9.56 -24.32 -16.69
C ARG A 624 11.05 -24.43 -16.37
N LEU A 625 11.74 -25.43 -16.94
CA LEU A 625 13.17 -25.63 -16.73
C LEU A 625 14.00 -24.49 -17.34
N THR A 626 13.70 -24.06 -18.57
CA THR A 626 14.42 -22.95 -19.22
C THR A 626 14.18 -21.62 -18.51
N ASN A 627 12.97 -21.36 -17.99
CA ASN A 627 12.70 -20.19 -17.14
C ASN A 627 13.53 -20.20 -15.84
N LEU A 628 13.70 -21.37 -15.21
CA LEU A 628 14.55 -21.52 -14.02
C LEU A 628 16.03 -21.28 -14.34
N GLU A 629 16.52 -21.75 -15.49
CA GLU A 629 17.89 -21.49 -15.94
C GLU A 629 18.13 -20.00 -16.24
N ILE A 630 17.22 -19.34 -16.97
CA ILE A 630 17.28 -17.89 -17.23
C ILE A 630 17.35 -17.11 -15.90
N ALA A 631 16.44 -17.38 -14.96
CA ALA A 631 16.40 -16.69 -13.67
C ALA A 631 17.69 -16.91 -12.84
N ALA A 632 18.29 -18.11 -12.93
CA ALA A 632 19.55 -18.42 -12.28
C ALA A 632 20.74 -17.68 -12.94
N LEU A 633 20.84 -17.72 -14.28
CA LEU A 633 21.90 -17.05 -15.04
C LEU A 633 21.85 -15.53 -14.86
N GLU A 634 20.67 -14.91 -14.97
CA GLU A 634 20.53 -13.48 -14.71
C GLU A 634 20.95 -13.10 -13.27
N ARG A 635 20.60 -13.92 -12.26
CA ARG A 635 21.01 -13.70 -10.87
C ARG A 635 22.53 -13.77 -10.74
N GLN A 636 23.18 -14.75 -11.36
CA GLN A 636 24.65 -14.88 -11.40
C GLN A 636 25.31 -13.69 -12.12
N ILE A 637 24.77 -13.25 -13.25
CA ILE A 637 25.25 -12.08 -14.00
C ILE A 637 25.10 -10.77 -13.20
N ARG A 638 24.00 -10.60 -12.45
CA ARG A 638 23.80 -9.46 -11.54
C ARG A 638 24.77 -9.48 -10.34
N GLN A 639 25.17 -10.65 -9.87
CA GLN A 639 26.07 -10.81 -8.72
C GLN A 639 27.57 -10.83 -9.09
N SER A 640 27.92 -11.09 -10.35
CA SER A 640 29.33 -11.15 -10.79
C SER A 640 29.99 -9.78 -10.94
N LYS A 641 31.05 -9.54 -10.12
CA LYS A 641 31.92 -8.35 -10.17
C LYS A 641 33.15 -8.49 -11.07
N LYS A 642 33.40 -9.65 -11.71
CA LYS A 642 34.55 -9.90 -12.60
C LYS A 642 34.08 -10.16 -14.04
N SER A 643 34.95 -9.87 -15.01
CA SER A 643 34.71 -10.15 -16.44
C SER A 643 34.81 -11.63 -16.78
N ASP A 644 35.62 -12.38 -16.03
CA ASP A 644 35.91 -13.79 -16.31
C ASP A 644 34.66 -14.66 -16.08
N GLY A 645 34.33 -15.52 -17.05
CA GLY A 645 33.08 -16.29 -17.10
C GLY A 645 31.79 -15.49 -17.38
N ARG A 646 31.78 -14.15 -17.24
CA ARG A 646 30.57 -13.32 -17.50
C ARG A 646 30.10 -13.43 -18.95
N GLN A 647 31.03 -13.48 -19.90
CA GLN A 647 30.69 -13.60 -21.33
C GLN A 647 30.05 -14.96 -21.64
N GLU A 648 30.54 -16.04 -21.03
CA GLU A 648 29.96 -17.38 -21.17
C GLU A 648 28.56 -17.46 -20.57
N MET A 649 28.34 -16.87 -19.39
CA MET A 649 27.00 -16.75 -18.79
C MET A 649 26.04 -15.94 -19.67
N LEU A 650 26.51 -14.88 -20.32
CA LEU A 650 25.71 -14.10 -21.28
C LEU A 650 25.36 -14.93 -22.53
N THR A 651 26.29 -15.71 -23.06
CA THR A 651 26.03 -16.63 -24.18
C THR A 651 25.03 -17.72 -23.79
N ARG A 652 25.15 -18.31 -22.59
CA ARG A 652 24.17 -19.28 -22.08
C ARG A 652 22.81 -18.65 -21.82
N LEU A 653 22.75 -17.41 -21.33
CA LEU A 653 21.50 -16.68 -21.11
C LEU A 653 20.79 -16.41 -22.45
N ASP A 654 21.54 -16.03 -23.50
CA ASP A 654 21.00 -15.88 -24.85
C ASP A 654 20.52 -17.22 -25.43
N GLN A 655 21.28 -18.30 -25.27
CA GLN A 655 20.87 -19.65 -25.68
C GLN A 655 19.58 -20.11 -24.99
N ALA A 656 19.50 -19.99 -23.65
CA ALA A 656 18.30 -20.33 -22.89
C ALA A 656 17.12 -19.41 -23.26
N SER A 657 17.37 -18.13 -23.51
CA SER A 657 16.33 -17.18 -23.96
C SER A 657 15.77 -17.55 -25.33
N ARG A 658 16.62 -17.97 -26.28
CA ARG A 658 16.21 -18.49 -27.59
C ARG A 658 15.42 -19.79 -27.44
N GLU A 659 15.89 -20.74 -26.62
CA GLU A 659 15.19 -22.01 -26.41
C GLU A 659 13.82 -21.80 -25.75
N ARG A 660 13.72 -20.93 -24.74
CA ARG A 660 12.42 -20.52 -24.16
C ARG A 660 11.49 -19.97 -25.22
N LYS A 661 12.01 -19.11 -26.12
CA LYS A 661 11.23 -18.54 -27.21
C LYS A 661 10.71 -19.62 -28.15
N THR A 662 11.55 -20.58 -28.57
CA THR A 662 11.14 -21.70 -29.41
C THR A 662 10.08 -22.59 -28.72
N VAL A 663 10.21 -22.85 -27.42
CA VAL A 663 9.19 -23.62 -26.68
C VAL A 663 7.87 -22.85 -26.58
N ALA A 664 7.92 -21.53 -26.33
CA ALA A 664 6.72 -20.69 -26.33
C ALA A 664 6.05 -20.61 -27.73
N GLU A 665 6.84 -20.55 -28.80
CA GLU A 665 6.36 -20.63 -30.19
C GLU A 665 5.70 -22.00 -30.47
N GLN A 666 6.28 -23.11 -30.01
CA GLN A 666 5.68 -24.45 -30.13
C GLN A 666 4.36 -24.60 -29.35
N ILE A 667 4.29 -24.08 -28.12
CA ILE A 667 3.05 -24.04 -27.33
C ILE A 667 1.99 -23.19 -28.05
N THR A 668 2.38 -22.05 -28.64
CA THR A 668 1.47 -21.16 -29.38
C THR A 668 0.93 -21.80 -30.66
N LEU A 669 1.77 -22.50 -31.41
CA LEU A 669 1.37 -23.16 -32.66
C LEU A 669 0.48 -24.39 -32.43
N ARG A 670 0.78 -25.21 -31.42
CA ARG A 670 0.15 -26.52 -31.21
C ARG A 670 -1.00 -26.48 -30.21
N TYR A 671 -0.95 -25.59 -29.24
CA TYR A 671 -1.96 -25.40 -28.20
C TYR A 671 -2.44 -23.93 -28.17
N PRO A 672 -2.91 -23.35 -29.31
CA PRO A 672 -3.22 -21.92 -29.41
C PRO A 672 -4.26 -21.45 -28.39
N ARG A 673 -5.23 -22.30 -28.03
CA ARG A 673 -6.20 -22.03 -26.96
C ARG A 673 -5.54 -21.87 -25.59
N TYR A 674 -4.54 -22.68 -25.25
CA TYR A 674 -3.81 -22.55 -23.98
C TYR A 674 -2.84 -21.37 -24.00
N ALA A 675 -2.19 -21.11 -25.14
CA ALA A 675 -1.27 -20.00 -25.28
C ALA A 675 -1.97 -18.63 -25.11
N ASP A 676 -3.11 -18.42 -25.77
CA ASP A 676 -3.91 -17.18 -25.63
C ASP A 676 -4.56 -17.06 -24.23
N LEU A 677 -4.80 -18.18 -23.53
CA LEU A 677 -5.21 -18.15 -22.12
C LEU A 677 -4.06 -17.73 -21.18
N ARG A 678 -2.84 -18.20 -21.44
CA ARG A 678 -1.69 -17.93 -20.57
C ARG A 678 -1.06 -16.56 -20.81
N THR A 679 -1.09 -16.07 -22.05
CA THR A 679 -0.56 -14.75 -22.41
C THR A 679 -1.40 -14.18 -23.55
N PRO A 680 -2.53 -13.51 -23.23
CA PRO A 680 -3.44 -12.98 -24.24
C PRO A 680 -2.72 -12.00 -25.16
N GLY A 681 -2.81 -12.21 -26.47
CA GLY A 681 -2.22 -11.30 -27.44
C GLY A 681 -2.83 -9.89 -27.36
N ARG A 682 -2.04 -8.85 -27.67
CA ARG A 682 -2.49 -7.44 -27.71
C ARG A 682 -3.73 -7.33 -28.59
N LEU A 683 -4.89 -7.07 -27.97
CA LEU A 683 -6.18 -7.09 -28.63
C LEU A 683 -6.20 -6.16 -29.84
N GLN A 684 -6.46 -6.73 -31.03
CA GLN A 684 -6.71 -5.95 -32.24
C GLN A 684 -8.21 -5.73 -32.46
N ILE A 685 -8.56 -4.72 -33.27
CA ILE A 685 -9.96 -4.44 -33.63
C ILE A 685 -10.59 -5.65 -34.32
N GLU A 686 -9.85 -6.26 -35.23
CA GLU A 686 -10.22 -7.46 -36.00
C GLU A 686 -10.60 -8.65 -35.09
N ASP A 687 -9.99 -8.76 -33.90
CA ASP A 687 -10.33 -9.82 -32.95
C ASP A 687 -11.71 -9.63 -32.35
N ILE A 688 -12.16 -8.38 -32.17
CA ILE A 688 -13.54 -8.08 -31.78
C ILE A 688 -14.50 -8.29 -32.96
N GLN A 689 -14.14 -7.86 -34.17
CA GLN A 689 -14.97 -8.07 -35.37
C GLN A 689 -15.29 -9.55 -35.60
N LYS A 690 -14.33 -10.46 -35.34
CA LYS A 690 -14.54 -11.92 -35.39
C LYS A 690 -15.58 -12.44 -34.38
N GLN A 691 -15.76 -11.77 -33.24
CA GLN A 691 -16.70 -12.19 -32.19
C GLN A 691 -18.12 -11.65 -32.44
N LEU A 692 -18.25 -10.50 -33.11
CA LEU A 692 -19.55 -9.87 -33.37
C LEU A 692 -20.38 -10.65 -34.40
N GLY A 693 -21.67 -10.80 -34.08
CA GLY A 693 -22.68 -11.41 -34.94
C GLY A 693 -23.13 -10.46 -36.05
N ARG A 694 -23.98 -10.97 -36.96
CA ARG A 694 -24.51 -10.17 -38.07
C ARG A 694 -25.45 -9.04 -37.65
N ASN A 695 -26.00 -9.10 -36.44
CA ASN A 695 -26.96 -8.13 -35.89
C ASN A 695 -26.43 -7.45 -34.61
N GLU A 696 -25.11 -7.49 -34.40
CA GLU A 696 -24.43 -6.93 -33.23
C GLU A 696 -23.42 -5.85 -33.65
N ALA A 697 -23.48 -4.68 -33.00
CA ALA A 697 -22.45 -3.65 -33.05
C ALA A 697 -21.87 -3.43 -31.65
N ALA A 698 -20.69 -2.82 -31.56
CA ALA A 698 -20.05 -2.46 -30.30
C ALA A 698 -19.56 -1.00 -30.32
N LEU A 699 -19.84 -0.27 -29.24
CA LEU A 699 -19.32 1.06 -28.96
C LEU A 699 -18.32 0.98 -27.80
N SER A 700 -17.11 1.46 -28.03
CA SER A 700 -16.04 1.52 -27.04
C SER A 700 -15.65 2.96 -26.77
N TYR A 701 -15.81 3.42 -25.53
CA TYR A 701 -15.45 4.77 -25.11
C TYR A 701 -14.10 4.77 -24.38
N PHE A 702 -13.31 5.83 -24.54
CA PHE A 702 -12.14 6.08 -23.69
C PHE A 702 -11.98 7.57 -23.45
N VAL A 703 -12.00 7.97 -22.17
CA VAL A 703 -12.01 9.37 -21.74
C VAL A 703 -10.58 9.79 -21.40
N THR A 704 -10.02 10.69 -22.21
CA THR A 704 -8.72 11.32 -21.93
C THR A 704 -8.92 12.63 -21.17
N PRO A 705 -7.85 13.28 -20.65
CA PRO A 705 -7.99 14.59 -20.04
C PRO A 705 -8.53 15.67 -20.98
N THR A 706 -8.27 15.55 -22.30
CA THR A 706 -8.52 16.60 -23.29
C THR A 706 -9.73 16.32 -24.18
N GLN A 707 -10.03 15.04 -24.47
CA GLN A 707 -11.05 14.59 -25.42
C GLN A 707 -11.63 13.22 -25.02
N THR A 708 -12.65 12.75 -25.74
CA THR A 708 -13.18 11.38 -25.58
C THR A 708 -13.16 10.66 -26.92
N ALA A 709 -12.50 9.49 -26.98
CA ALA A 709 -12.54 8.63 -28.15
C ALA A 709 -13.74 7.69 -28.09
N LEU A 710 -14.35 7.45 -29.26
CA LEU A 710 -15.45 6.52 -29.47
C LEU A 710 -15.13 5.65 -30.69
N TRP A 711 -14.88 4.35 -30.47
CA TRP A 711 -14.80 3.37 -31.55
C TRP A 711 -16.14 2.67 -31.71
N ALA A 712 -16.77 2.81 -32.88
CA ALA A 712 -17.88 1.99 -33.31
C ALA A 712 -17.35 0.84 -34.18
N VAL A 713 -17.57 -0.40 -33.72
CA VAL A 713 -17.04 -1.63 -34.32
C VAL A 713 -18.22 -2.53 -34.71
N THR A 714 -18.28 -2.93 -35.98
CA THR A 714 -19.17 -3.98 -36.49
C THR A 714 -18.30 -5.13 -37.00
N ARG A 715 -18.91 -6.24 -37.46
CA ARG A 715 -18.18 -7.38 -38.04
C ARG A 715 -17.33 -7.00 -39.28
N ASP A 716 -17.70 -5.92 -39.96
CA ASP A 716 -17.27 -5.55 -41.31
C ASP A 716 -16.72 -4.12 -41.43
N ARG A 717 -17.12 -3.21 -40.53
CA ARG A 717 -16.70 -1.80 -40.52
C ARG A 717 -16.17 -1.43 -39.12
N THR A 718 -15.27 -0.44 -39.07
CA THR A 718 -14.92 0.25 -37.82
C THR A 718 -14.73 1.73 -38.09
N VAL A 719 -15.22 2.58 -37.18
CA VAL A 719 -15.06 4.04 -37.21
C VAL A 719 -14.56 4.50 -35.84
N CYS A 720 -13.56 5.39 -35.83
CA CYS A 720 -13.08 6.06 -34.63
C CYS A 720 -13.47 7.54 -34.69
N MET A 721 -14.35 7.98 -33.80
CA MET A 721 -14.72 9.38 -33.61
C MET A 721 -13.96 9.99 -32.43
N LEU A 722 -13.50 11.23 -32.60
CA LEU A 722 -12.92 12.05 -31.54
C LEU A 722 -13.96 13.08 -31.11
N ILE A 723 -14.57 12.85 -29.95
CA ILE A 723 -15.56 13.75 -29.37
C ILE A 723 -14.81 14.87 -28.63
N PRO A 724 -14.94 16.15 -29.01
CA PRO A 724 -14.18 17.28 -28.45
C PRO A 724 -14.74 17.73 -27.08
N ILE A 725 -14.92 16.79 -26.17
CA ILE A 725 -15.38 17.01 -24.80
C ILE A 725 -14.31 16.58 -23.80
N SER A 726 -13.91 17.51 -22.92
CA SER A 726 -12.96 17.19 -21.85
C SER A 726 -13.61 16.30 -20.79
N ARG A 727 -12.80 15.51 -20.08
CA ARG A 727 -13.26 14.68 -18.95
C ARG A 727 -14.12 15.46 -17.95
N THR A 728 -13.69 16.68 -17.59
CA THR A 728 -14.40 17.51 -16.61
C THR A 728 -15.81 17.90 -17.08
N GLU A 729 -15.94 18.31 -18.34
CA GLU A 729 -17.23 18.70 -18.91
C GLU A 729 -18.15 17.48 -19.12
N LEU A 730 -17.59 16.35 -19.56
CA LEU A 730 -18.33 15.10 -19.70
C LEU A 730 -18.88 14.60 -18.35
N ILE A 731 -18.06 14.67 -17.30
CA ILE A 731 -18.47 14.37 -15.92
C ILE A 731 -19.57 15.32 -15.47
N ARG A 732 -19.42 16.63 -15.72
CA ARG A 732 -20.42 17.64 -15.34
C ARG A 732 -21.79 17.37 -15.98
N LYS A 733 -21.83 17.08 -17.29
CA LYS A 733 -23.06 16.74 -18.01
C LYS A 733 -23.67 15.41 -17.51
N SER A 734 -22.85 14.37 -17.38
CA SER A 734 -23.31 13.03 -16.95
C SER A 734 -23.87 13.05 -15.52
N GLU A 735 -23.20 13.71 -14.59
CA GLU A 735 -23.67 13.85 -13.21
C GLU A 735 -24.88 14.77 -13.07
N SER A 736 -25.02 15.80 -13.92
CA SER A 736 -26.22 16.65 -13.96
C SER A 736 -27.47 15.82 -14.24
N PHE A 737 -27.41 15.00 -15.31
CA PHE A 737 -28.47 14.06 -15.67
C PHE A 737 -28.71 12.98 -14.59
N ARG A 738 -27.64 12.37 -14.06
CA ARG A 738 -27.74 11.27 -13.07
C ARG A 738 -28.31 11.71 -11.72
N LYS A 739 -28.05 12.95 -11.28
CA LYS A 739 -28.49 13.48 -9.97
C LYS A 739 -30.00 13.44 -9.77
N ILE A 740 -30.80 13.45 -10.84
CA ILE A 740 -32.26 13.38 -10.74
C ILE A 740 -32.72 12.03 -10.19
N PHE A 741 -32.11 10.91 -10.60
CA PHE A 741 -32.41 9.58 -10.04
C PHE A 741 -32.01 9.47 -8.56
N ALA A 742 -30.85 10.02 -8.19
CA ALA A 742 -30.42 10.08 -6.79
C ALA A 742 -31.39 10.91 -5.92
N ARG A 743 -31.82 12.08 -6.41
CA ARG A 743 -32.77 12.96 -5.72
C ARG A 743 -34.16 12.32 -5.59
N ILE A 744 -34.61 11.52 -6.56
CA ILE A 744 -35.84 10.73 -6.44
C ILE A 744 -35.73 9.77 -5.24
N LEU A 745 -34.62 9.03 -5.11
CA LEU A 745 -34.39 8.11 -3.98
C LEU A 745 -34.33 8.82 -2.62
N GLU A 746 -33.61 9.94 -2.53
CA GLU A 746 -33.55 10.76 -1.31
C GLU A 746 -34.93 11.29 -0.91
N THR A 747 -35.79 11.59 -1.89
CA THR A 747 -37.14 12.12 -1.66
C THR A 747 -38.13 11.03 -1.23
N ILE A 748 -38.06 9.82 -1.83
CA ILE A 748 -38.95 8.69 -1.49
C ILE A 748 -38.52 8.02 -0.18
N GLY A 749 -37.21 7.93 0.09
CA GLY A 749 -36.65 7.37 1.33
C GLY A 749 -36.75 8.30 2.54
N SER A 750 -37.41 9.45 2.42
CA SER A 750 -37.67 10.39 3.51
C SER A 750 -38.64 9.80 4.55
N PRO A 751 -38.41 9.96 5.87
CA PRO A 751 -39.38 9.55 6.90
C PRO A 751 -40.72 10.29 6.82
N GLU A 752 -40.72 11.50 6.26
CA GLU A 752 -41.94 12.30 6.04
C GLU A 752 -42.39 12.16 4.58
N PRO A 753 -43.68 11.86 4.32
CA PRO A 753 -44.21 11.74 2.96
C PRO A 753 -44.02 13.04 2.17
N PRO A 754 -43.32 13.02 1.03
CA PRO A 754 -43.06 14.23 0.26
C PRO A 754 -44.36 14.79 -0.35
N GLY A 755 -44.57 16.10 -0.18
CA GLY A 755 -45.74 16.79 -0.73
C GLY A 755 -45.80 16.73 -2.26
N ALA A 756 -47.01 16.79 -2.83
CA ALA A 756 -47.25 16.62 -4.28
C ALA A 756 -46.40 17.53 -5.18
N LYS A 757 -46.21 18.80 -4.80
CA LYS A 757 -45.32 19.74 -5.54
C LYS A 757 -43.86 19.28 -5.54
N THR A 758 -43.37 18.73 -4.44
CA THR A 758 -42.01 18.18 -4.33
C THR A 758 -41.86 16.98 -5.26
N LEU A 759 -42.77 16.00 -5.18
CA LEU A 759 -42.77 14.83 -6.06
C LEU A 759 -42.82 15.22 -7.55
N GLN A 760 -43.71 16.13 -7.95
CA GLN A 760 -43.81 16.60 -9.34
C GLN A 760 -42.56 17.36 -9.81
N SER A 761 -41.84 18.05 -8.92
CA SER A 761 -40.56 18.69 -9.24
C SER A 761 -39.39 17.71 -9.35
N VAL A 762 -39.43 16.61 -8.60
CA VAL A 762 -38.34 15.62 -8.48
C VAL A 762 -38.42 14.56 -9.59
N PHE A 763 -39.61 14.16 -10.00
CA PHE A 763 -39.88 13.31 -11.17
C PHE A 763 -39.94 14.07 -12.51
N ALA A 764 -39.42 15.30 -12.56
CA ALA A 764 -39.38 16.09 -13.79
C ALA A 764 -38.22 15.62 -14.70
N PHE A 765 -38.53 14.77 -15.70
CA PHE A 765 -37.51 14.23 -16.61
C PHE A 765 -36.77 15.35 -17.41
N PRO A 766 -35.42 15.36 -17.45
CA PRO A 766 -34.60 16.40 -18.08
C PRO A 766 -34.38 16.12 -19.57
N ALA A 767 -35.46 16.14 -20.37
CA ALA A 767 -35.42 15.74 -21.78
C ALA A 767 -34.36 16.47 -22.64
N GLY A 768 -34.06 17.74 -22.34
CA GLY A 768 -33.00 18.51 -23.01
C GLY A 768 -31.59 17.94 -22.77
N GLU A 769 -31.24 17.62 -21.52
CA GLU A 769 -29.95 17.01 -21.16
C GLU A 769 -29.84 15.59 -21.73
N ALA A 770 -30.94 14.83 -21.71
CA ALA A 770 -31.00 13.48 -22.30
C ALA A 770 -30.75 13.47 -23.82
N HIS A 771 -31.19 14.52 -24.54
CA HIS A 771 -30.95 14.66 -25.97
C HIS A 771 -29.55 15.21 -26.28
N ASP A 772 -29.06 16.20 -25.52
CA ASP A 772 -27.70 16.75 -25.62
C ASP A 772 -26.63 15.66 -25.41
N LEU A 773 -26.83 14.78 -24.42
CA LEU A 773 -25.97 13.61 -24.17
C LEU A 773 -26.03 12.59 -25.33
N TYR A 774 -27.21 12.31 -25.90
CA TYR A 774 -27.32 11.45 -27.09
C TYR A 774 -26.57 12.05 -28.29
N GLY A 775 -26.78 13.34 -28.56
CA GLY A 775 -26.12 14.09 -29.63
C GLY A 775 -24.61 14.14 -29.48
N THR A 776 -24.10 14.14 -28.25
CA THR A 776 -22.67 14.10 -27.94
C THR A 776 -22.07 12.70 -28.03
N LEU A 777 -22.74 11.68 -27.50
CA LEU A 777 -22.13 10.36 -27.21
C LEU A 777 -22.53 9.23 -28.17
N VAL A 778 -23.62 9.36 -28.92
CA VAL A 778 -24.16 8.27 -29.77
C VAL A 778 -24.39 8.73 -31.20
N ALA A 779 -25.01 9.89 -31.40
CA ALA A 779 -25.30 10.43 -32.73
C ALA A 779 -24.09 10.48 -33.70
N PRO A 780 -22.83 10.75 -33.27
CA PRO A 780 -21.68 10.75 -34.16
C PRO A 780 -21.38 9.40 -34.86
N VAL A 781 -21.95 8.29 -34.39
CA VAL A 781 -21.73 6.94 -34.96
C VAL A 781 -23.04 6.22 -35.32
N GLU A 782 -24.18 6.91 -35.27
CA GLU A 782 -25.49 6.30 -35.59
C GLU A 782 -25.54 5.82 -37.06
N ASP A 783 -24.78 6.41 -37.99
CA ASP A 783 -24.67 5.90 -39.37
C ASP A 783 -24.10 4.47 -39.44
N VAL A 784 -23.20 4.12 -38.51
CA VAL A 784 -22.54 2.81 -38.39
C VAL A 784 -23.47 1.80 -37.72
N ILE A 785 -24.09 2.18 -36.60
CA ILE A 785 -24.80 1.22 -35.74
C ILE A 785 -26.30 1.08 -36.05
N ARG A 786 -26.90 1.99 -36.83
CA ARG A 786 -28.38 2.03 -36.97
C ARG A 786 -29.04 0.81 -37.61
N SER A 787 -28.29 -0.04 -38.30
CA SER A 787 -28.78 -1.29 -38.90
C SER A 787 -28.69 -2.49 -37.97
N PHE A 788 -28.12 -2.34 -36.77
CA PHE A 788 -27.90 -3.42 -35.82
C PHE A 788 -28.88 -3.32 -34.65
N GLN A 789 -29.49 -4.44 -34.28
CA GLN A 789 -30.46 -4.51 -33.19
C GLN A 789 -29.76 -4.44 -31.83
N THR A 790 -28.70 -5.24 -31.63
CA THR A 790 -27.97 -5.31 -30.37
C THR A 790 -26.73 -4.41 -30.40
N VAL A 791 -26.59 -3.54 -29.40
CA VAL A 791 -25.44 -2.65 -29.25
C VAL A 791 -24.73 -2.94 -27.92
N TYR A 792 -23.52 -3.46 -28.01
CA TYR A 792 -22.61 -3.60 -26.87
C TYR A 792 -21.98 -2.25 -26.52
N LEU A 793 -22.16 -1.79 -25.29
CA LEU A 793 -21.49 -0.60 -24.76
C LEU A 793 -20.33 -1.02 -23.87
N ALA A 794 -19.13 -0.52 -24.15
CA ALA A 794 -17.99 -0.53 -23.24
C ALA A 794 -17.67 0.91 -22.81
N PRO A 795 -18.30 1.43 -21.74
CA PRO A 795 -18.04 2.77 -21.20
C PRO A 795 -16.63 2.92 -20.62
N ASP A 796 -16.25 4.15 -20.29
CA ASP A 796 -15.06 4.44 -19.50
C ASP A 796 -15.35 5.58 -18.52
N ASP A 797 -14.65 5.59 -17.39
CA ASP A 797 -14.84 6.58 -16.32
C ASP A 797 -16.31 6.65 -15.84
N LEU A 798 -16.84 7.82 -15.46
CA LEU A 798 -18.24 7.95 -15.00
C LEU A 798 -19.31 7.56 -16.03
N LEU A 799 -18.98 7.30 -17.31
CA LEU A 799 -19.97 6.80 -18.28
C LEU A 799 -20.56 5.44 -17.87
N TYR A 800 -19.89 4.66 -17.00
CA TYR A 800 -20.46 3.44 -16.41
C TYR A 800 -21.73 3.68 -15.58
N LYS A 801 -21.91 4.90 -15.05
CA LYS A 801 -23.07 5.31 -14.26
C LYS A 801 -24.15 6.01 -15.11
N LEU A 802 -23.98 6.09 -16.43
CA LEU A 802 -24.91 6.75 -17.35
C LEU A 802 -25.94 5.75 -17.90
N PRO A 803 -27.25 5.96 -17.68
CA PRO A 803 -28.29 5.14 -18.30
C PRO A 803 -28.49 5.53 -19.76
N PHE A 804 -27.65 4.98 -20.65
CA PHE A 804 -27.66 5.25 -22.10
C PHE A 804 -29.03 4.99 -22.75
N GLU A 805 -29.75 3.98 -22.27
CA GLU A 805 -31.10 3.62 -22.72
C GLU A 805 -32.13 4.74 -22.54
N ALA A 806 -31.93 5.62 -21.54
CA ALA A 806 -32.80 6.75 -21.22
C ALA A 806 -32.43 8.05 -21.97
N LEU A 807 -31.39 8.02 -22.82
CA LEU A 807 -31.03 9.14 -23.69
C LEU A 807 -32.05 9.27 -24.84
N LEU A 808 -32.24 10.48 -25.34
CA LEU A 808 -33.28 10.76 -26.35
C LEU A 808 -32.71 10.96 -27.75
N THR A 809 -33.20 10.17 -28.70
CA THR A 809 -32.71 10.17 -30.09
C THR A 809 -33.08 11.43 -30.89
N ARG A 810 -34.14 12.14 -30.48
CA ARG A 810 -34.59 13.44 -31.02
C ARG A 810 -35.15 14.32 -29.89
N PRO A 811 -35.26 15.65 -30.07
CA PRO A 811 -35.84 16.54 -29.05
C PRO A 811 -37.26 16.10 -28.66
N PHE A 812 -37.58 16.23 -27.37
CA PHE A 812 -38.89 15.91 -26.80
C PHE A 812 -39.20 16.87 -25.65
N GLN A 813 -40.47 17.24 -25.51
CA GLN A 813 -40.95 18.11 -24.44
C GLN A 813 -42.10 17.41 -23.70
N PRO A 814 -41.92 16.95 -22.45
CA PRO A 814 -42.98 16.32 -21.68
C PRO A 814 -44.16 17.27 -21.42
N ASP A 815 -45.40 16.79 -21.56
CA ASP A 815 -46.61 17.58 -21.28
C ASP A 815 -46.93 17.58 -19.78
N LYS A 816 -46.16 18.39 -19.04
CA LYS A 816 -46.30 18.55 -17.58
C LYS A 816 -47.63 19.18 -17.14
N ARG A 817 -48.48 19.66 -18.05
CA ARG A 817 -49.74 20.35 -17.72
C ARG A 817 -50.97 19.46 -17.88
N ASN A 818 -50.98 18.60 -18.91
CA ASN A 818 -52.12 17.73 -19.21
C ASN A 818 -51.88 16.25 -18.82
N ASP A 819 -50.67 15.89 -18.37
CA ASP A 819 -50.34 14.58 -17.80
C ASP A 819 -51.34 14.18 -16.69
N PRO A 820 -52.20 13.15 -16.87
CA PRO A 820 -53.14 12.70 -15.83
C PRO A 820 -52.43 11.96 -14.68
N VAL A 821 -51.20 11.53 -14.92
CA VAL A 821 -50.27 10.87 -13.99
C VAL A 821 -48.89 11.45 -14.29
N ILE A 822 -48.06 11.69 -13.28
CA ILE A 822 -46.75 12.35 -13.49
C ILE A 822 -45.90 11.54 -14.46
N GLY A 823 -45.48 12.15 -15.57
CA GLY A 823 -44.65 11.52 -16.59
C GLY A 823 -45.42 10.59 -17.53
N ALA A 824 -46.75 10.68 -17.61
CA ALA A 824 -47.55 9.88 -18.53
C ALA A 824 -47.11 10.06 -20.00
N SER A 825 -46.87 11.30 -20.42
CA SER A 825 -46.34 11.65 -21.74
C SER A 825 -44.96 11.07 -22.07
N LEU A 826 -44.21 10.53 -21.09
CA LEU A 826 -42.93 9.87 -21.36
C LEU A 826 -43.06 8.55 -22.12
N LYS A 827 -44.26 7.96 -22.22
CA LYS A 827 -44.47 6.78 -23.08
C LYS A 827 -44.20 7.07 -24.57
N ASP A 828 -44.42 8.31 -24.99
CA ASP A 828 -44.18 8.79 -26.35
C ASP A 828 -42.75 9.35 -26.54
N ALA A 829 -41.92 9.33 -25.50
CA ALA A 829 -40.58 9.87 -25.55
C ALA A 829 -39.64 8.97 -26.38
N PRO A 830 -38.78 9.55 -27.24
CA PRO A 830 -37.95 8.83 -28.19
C PRO A 830 -36.66 8.28 -27.55
N PHE A 831 -36.80 7.55 -26.45
CA PHE A 831 -35.71 6.88 -25.74
C PHE A 831 -34.92 5.95 -26.67
N TRP A 832 -33.60 5.89 -26.52
CA TRP A 832 -32.74 5.03 -27.34
C TRP A 832 -33.06 3.53 -27.16
N LEU A 833 -33.59 3.15 -25.99
CA LEU A 833 -34.22 1.85 -25.73
C LEU A 833 -35.24 1.43 -26.81
N GLN A 834 -35.99 2.37 -27.39
CA GLN A 834 -37.05 2.05 -28.37
C GLN A 834 -36.49 1.54 -29.70
N SER A 835 -35.21 1.78 -30.02
CA SER A 835 -34.59 1.36 -31.29
C SER A 835 -33.45 0.35 -31.16
N ARG A 836 -32.89 0.14 -29.96
CA ARG A 836 -31.75 -0.78 -29.73
C ARG A 836 -31.92 -1.63 -28.49
N ASP A 837 -31.34 -2.83 -28.53
CA ASP A 837 -31.13 -3.70 -27.36
C ASP A 837 -29.72 -3.44 -26.82
N ILE A 838 -29.63 -2.74 -25.70
CA ILE A 838 -28.37 -2.20 -25.18
C ILE A 838 -27.80 -3.13 -24.10
N VAL A 839 -26.53 -3.53 -24.25
CA VAL A 839 -25.85 -4.46 -23.34
C VAL A 839 -24.49 -3.91 -22.95
N TYR A 840 -24.20 -3.86 -21.65
CA TYR A 840 -23.00 -3.24 -21.10
C TYR A 840 -21.85 -4.24 -20.96
N LEU A 841 -20.62 -3.74 -20.99
CA LEU A 841 -19.38 -4.51 -20.86
C LEU A 841 -18.32 -3.72 -20.08
N PRO A 842 -17.48 -4.37 -19.25
CA PRO A 842 -16.29 -3.73 -18.65
C PRO A 842 -15.19 -3.40 -19.67
N SER A 843 -15.18 -4.07 -20.83
CA SER A 843 -14.44 -3.72 -22.06
C SER A 843 -14.79 -4.69 -23.19
N LEU A 844 -14.33 -4.43 -24.42
CA LEU A 844 -14.50 -5.38 -25.52
C LEU A 844 -13.58 -6.61 -25.38
N SER A 845 -12.44 -6.46 -24.69
CA SER A 845 -11.57 -7.57 -24.25
C SER A 845 -12.33 -8.61 -23.42
N VAL A 846 -13.28 -8.17 -22.59
CA VAL A 846 -14.13 -9.07 -21.80
C VAL A 846 -15.10 -9.84 -22.71
N LEU A 847 -15.74 -9.19 -23.69
CA LEU A 847 -16.60 -9.88 -24.66
C LEU A 847 -15.83 -10.96 -25.44
N ARG A 848 -14.61 -10.65 -25.92
CA ARG A 848 -13.71 -11.63 -26.54
C ARG A 848 -13.49 -12.83 -25.61
N SER A 849 -13.15 -12.56 -24.35
CA SER A 849 -12.86 -13.59 -23.36
C SER A 849 -14.09 -14.45 -23.03
N LEU A 850 -15.26 -13.84 -22.85
CA LEU A 850 -16.52 -14.56 -22.59
C LEU A 850 -16.89 -15.51 -23.74
N ARG A 851 -16.65 -15.10 -25.00
CA ARG A 851 -17.01 -15.89 -26.18
C ARG A 851 -16.00 -16.98 -26.55
N MET A 852 -14.69 -16.69 -26.51
CA MET A 852 -13.66 -17.67 -26.89
C MET A 852 -13.54 -18.84 -25.90
N PHE A 853 -13.83 -18.59 -24.62
CA PHE A 853 -13.64 -19.54 -23.52
C PHE A 853 -14.94 -19.81 -22.75
N ARG A 854 -16.05 -19.92 -23.47
CA ARG A 854 -17.34 -20.37 -22.94
C ARG A 854 -17.20 -21.81 -22.43
N LYS A 855 -17.43 -22.05 -21.13
CA LYS A 855 -17.63 -23.41 -20.59
C LYS A 855 -18.77 -24.09 -21.36
N GLU A 856 -18.65 -25.38 -21.68
CA GLU A 856 -19.72 -26.10 -22.37
C GLU A 856 -20.96 -26.22 -21.46
N ALA A 857 -22.15 -26.35 -22.07
CA ALA A 857 -23.36 -26.59 -21.31
C ALA A 857 -23.37 -28.05 -20.83
N VAL A 858 -23.52 -28.28 -19.52
CA VAL A 858 -23.60 -29.63 -18.97
C VAL A 858 -25.00 -30.18 -19.26
N ALA A 859 -25.09 -31.42 -19.73
CA ALA A 859 -26.39 -32.06 -19.96
C ALA A 859 -27.14 -32.22 -18.63
N GLY A 860 -28.38 -31.74 -18.57
CA GLY A 860 -29.19 -31.80 -17.34
C GLY A 860 -28.88 -30.74 -16.29
N GLN A 861 -28.29 -29.58 -16.66
CA GLN A 861 -28.17 -28.44 -15.73
C GLN A 861 -29.54 -28.07 -15.12
N ASP A 862 -29.56 -27.85 -13.80
CA ASP A 862 -30.73 -27.33 -13.10
C ASP A 862 -31.06 -25.92 -13.61
N PRO A 863 -32.34 -25.58 -13.83
CA PRO A 863 -32.71 -24.36 -14.54
C PRO A 863 -32.47 -23.08 -13.73
N PHE A 864 -32.51 -23.14 -12.40
CA PHE A 864 -32.48 -21.97 -11.52
C PHE A 864 -32.06 -22.29 -10.08
N VAL A 865 -31.43 -21.33 -9.40
CA VAL A 865 -31.30 -21.26 -7.93
C VAL A 865 -31.47 -19.81 -7.47
N ALA A 866 -32.07 -19.59 -6.30
CA ALA A 866 -32.26 -18.25 -5.74
C ALA A 866 -31.90 -18.16 -4.25
N PHE A 867 -31.38 -17.00 -3.86
CA PHE A 867 -31.16 -16.57 -2.48
C PHE A 867 -31.88 -15.22 -2.28
N ALA A 868 -32.90 -15.19 -1.44
CA ALA A 868 -33.79 -14.02 -1.28
C ALA A 868 -34.33 -13.91 0.15
N ASP A 869 -34.86 -12.73 0.51
CA ASP A 869 -35.39 -12.41 1.84
C ASP A 869 -34.52 -12.95 3.01
N PRO A 870 -33.20 -12.64 3.05
CA PRO A 870 -32.32 -13.07 4.13
C PRO A 870 -32.75 -12.45 5.47
N ASP A 871 -32.66 -13.24 6.52
CA ASP A 871 -32.84 -12.80 7.90
C ASP A 871 -31.52 -12.26 8.48
N PHE A 872 -31.53 -11.01 8.91
CA PHE A 872 -30.42 -10.31 9.57
C PHE A 872 -30.62 -10.22 11.10
N SER A 873 -31.74 -10.71 11.63
CA SER A 873 -31.98 -10.76 13.06
C SER A 873 -31.14 -11.87 13.70
N ARG A 874 -30.42 -11.53 14.76
CA ARG A 874 -29.56 -12.50 15.45
C ARG A 874 -30.44 -13.50 16.20
N GLY A 875 -30.22 -14.80 15.97
CA GLY A 875 -30.98 -15.88 16.60
C GLY A 875 -31.12 -15.70 18.12
N GLY A 876 -32.37 -15.59 18.57
CA GLY A 876 -32.73 -15.36 19.96
C GLY A 876 -34.23 -15.57 20.13
N ASN A 877 -34.62 -16.76 20.56
CA ASN A 877 -35.98 -17.02 21.03
C ASN A 877 -36.25 -16.18 22.28
N ASP A 878 -36.96 -15.06 22.12
CA ASP A 878 -37.64 -14.43 23.26
C ASP A 878 -39.01 -13.90 22.82
N HIS A 879 -40.00 -14.80 22.82
CA HIS A 879 -41.40 -14.44 22.61
C HIS A 879 -41.93 -13.64 23.80
N GLY A 880 -41.84 -12.32 23.69
CA GLY A 880 -42.82 -11.41 24.30
C GLY A 880 -42.24 -10.27 25.15
N LYS A 881 -42.38 -9.05 24.65
CA LYS A 881 -43.47 -8.13 25.08
C LYS A 881 -43.39 -6.77 24.37
N THR A 882 -44.58 -6.26 24.04
CA THR A 882 -44.91 -4.83 23.80
C THR A 882 -44.03 -4.06 22.81
N GLU A 883 -44.53 -3.95 21.58
CA GLU A 883 -44.07 -2.96 20.60
C GLU A 883 -44.24 -1.53 21.14
N THR A 884 -43.21 -0.72 20.99
CA THR A 884 -43.33 0.74 20.86
C THR A 884 -42.52 1.18 19.64
N PRO A 885 -43.03 2.07 18.76
CA PRO A 885 -42.31 2.43 17.54
C PRO A 885 -41.09 3.29 17.90
N ARG A 886 -39.89 2.69 17.88
CA ARG A 886 -38.65 3.47 18.03
C ARG A 886 -38.38 4.24 16.73
N LYS A 887 -38.22 5.56 16.88
CA LYS A 887 -38.01 6.52 15.79
C LYS A 887 -36.88 6.10 14.84
N ALA A 888 -37.05 6.42 13.56
CA ALA A 888 -36.05 6.22 12.52
C ALA A 888 -34.68 6.80 12.94
N VAL A 889 -33.67 5.94 12.99
CA VAL A 889 -32.29 6.32 13.33
C VAL A 889 -31.59 6.83 12.07
N THR A 890 -31.06 8.05 12.11
CA THR A 890 -30.38 8.66 10.97
C THR A 890 -29.03 7.99 10.66
N ARG A 891 -28.69 7.95 9.37
CA ARG A 891 -27.47 7.33 8.79
C ARG A 891 -26.15 7.73 9.50
N SER A 892 -26.11 8.93 10.08
CA SER A 892 -24.97 9.47 10.84
C SER A 892 -24.78 8.87 12.25
N ALA A 893 -25.80 8.26 12.85
CA ALA A 893 -25.67 7.53 14.11
C ALA A 893 -25.12 6.11 13.88
N LEU A 894 -25.53 5.47 12.78
CA LEU A 894 -25.03 4.17 12.32
C LEU A 894 -23.51 4.18 12.12
N LEU A 895 -22.99 5.23 11.48
CA LEU A 895 -21.56 5.42 11.23
C LEU A 895 -20.68 5.58 12.49
N ARG A 896 -21.26 5.91 13.66
CA ARG A 896 -20.50 6.05 14.92
C ARG A 896 -20.34 4.73 15.69
N ALA A 897 -21.05 3.67 15.30
CA ALA A 897 -21.05 2.40 16.03
C ALA A 897 -20.04 1.35 15.47
N VAL A 898 -19.41 1.61 14.32
CA VAL A 898 -18.68 0.58 13.52
C VAL A 898 -17.17 0.87 13.41
N SER A 899 -16.59 1.58 14.39
CA SER A 899 -15.15 1.95 14.37
C SER A 899 -14.18 0.87 14.89
N ILE A 900 -14.67 -0.35 15.10
CA ILE A 900 -13.95 -1.54 15.56
C ILE A 900 -14.54 -2.69 14.73
N ARG A 901 -13.76 -3.70 14.29
CA ARG A 901 -14.30 -4.98 13.81
C ARG A 901 -14.87 -5.75 15.01
N PRO A 902 -16.20 -5.87 15.23
CA PRO A 902 -16.73 -6.58 16.38
C PRO A 902 -17.24 -7.94 15.90
N THR A 903 -16.92 -9.01 16.63
CA THR A 903 -17.52 -10.35 16.46
C THR A 903 -19.00 -10.39 16.91
N GLY A 904 -19.76 -9.34 16.60
CA GLY A 904 -21.12 -9.11 17.03
C GLY A 904 -21.69 -7.71 16.76
N ALA A 905 -21.25 -7.03 15.69
CA ALA A 905 -22.00 -5.86 15.21
C ALA A 905 -23.39 -6.30 14.75
N GLN A 906 -24.43 -5.72 15.34
CA GLN A 906 -25.82 -5.92 14.92
C GLN A 906 -26.06 -5.04 13.68
N TRP A 907 -26.08 -5.62 12.48
CA TRP A 907 -26.34 -4.84 11.27
C TRP A 907 -27.78 -4.33 11.29
N LEU A 908 -27.98 -3.03 11.16
CA LEU A 908 -29.31 -2.42 10.99
C LEU A 908 -29.83 -2.54 9.54
N LEU A 909 -29.64 -3.72 8.93
CA LEU A 909 -30.27 -4.07 7.66
C LEU A 909 -31.67 -4.62 7.96
N GLN A 910 -32.68 -4.04 7.29
CA GLN A 910 -34.04 -4.59 7.33
C GLN A 910 -34.11 -5.82 6.40
N PRO A 911 -34.83 -6.90 6.78
CA PRO A 911 -35.19 -7.98 5.88
C PRO A 911 -35.93 -7.46 4.64
N LEU A 912 -35.94 -8.25 3.56
CA LEU A 912 -36.53 -7.88 2.27
C LEU A 912 -37.67 -8.84 1.91
N PRO A 913 -38.81 -8.83 2.64
CA PRO A 913 -39.89 -9.81 2.45
C PRO A 913 -40.50 -9.79 1.05
N GLU A 914 -40.40 -8.66 0.34
CA GLU A 914 -40.90 -8.49 -1.01
C GLU A 914 -40.07 -9.29 -2.06
N THR A 915 -38.77 -9.54 -1.80
CA THR A 915 -37.91 -10.30 -2.72
C THR A 915 -38.19 -11.80 -2.70
N LYS A 916 -38.84 -12.31 -1.65
CA LYS A 916 -39.35 -13.69 -1.60
C LYS A 916 -40.29 -13.99 -2.76
N GLU A 917 -41.21 -13.07 -3.07
CA GLU A 917 -42.18 -13.28 -4.15
C GLU A 917 -41.54 -13.21 -5.55
N GLU A 918 -40.50 -12.39 -5.71
CA GLU A 918 -39.69 -12.34 -6.92
C GLU A 918 -39.02 -13.70 -7.17
N ALA A 919 -38.31 -14.23 -6.18
CA ALA A 919 -37.61 -15.51 -6.27
C ALA A 919 -38.55 -16.70 -6.53
N LEU A 920 -39.67 -16.79 -5.80
CA LEU A 920 -40.67 -17.84 -6.00
C LEU A 920 -41.31 -17.75 -7.40
N SER A 921 -41.56 -16.54 -7.91
CA SER A 921 -42.12 -16.36 -9.25
C SER A 921 -41.15 -16.77 -10.36
N VAL A 922 -39.86 -16.46 -10.23
CA VAL A 922 -38.85 -16.86 -11.23
C VAL A 922 -38.64 -18.37 -11.20
N ALA A 923 -38.61 -18.98 -10.02
CA ALA A 923 -38.55 -20.44 -9.88
C ALA A 923 -39.71 -21.15 -10.59
N ALA A 924 -40.94 -20.68 -10.37
CA ALA A 924 -42.12 -21.21 -11.05
C ALA A 924 -42.07 -21.05 -12.58
N MET A 925 -41.59 -19.92 -13.09
CA MET A 925 -41.43 -19.68 -14.54
C MET A 925 -40.38 -20.59 -15.18
N LEU A 926 -39.34 -20.97 -14.44
CA LEU A 926 -38.24 -21.81 -14.91
C LEU A 926 -38.41 -23.30 -14.58
N GLY A 927 -39.53 -23.70 -13.97
CA GLY A 927 -39.80 -25.09 -13.56
C GLY A 927 -38.89 -25.60 -12.43
N ALA A 928 -38.31 -24.71 -11.64
CA ALA A 928 -37.47 -25.06 -10.49
C ALA A 928 -38.31 -25.34 -9.25
N SER A 929 -37.82 -26.21 -8.37
CA SER A 929 -38.56 -26.63 -7.16
C SER A 929 -38.36 -25.59 -6.05
N PRO A 930 -39.42 -24.93 -5.52
CA PRO A 930 -39.27 -23.91 -4.48
C PRO A 930 -38.51 -24.41 -3.26
N ASP A 931 -38.82 -25.62 -2.76
CA ASP A 931 -38.23 -26.15 -1.53
C ASP A 931 -36.75 -26.52 -1.68
N ARG A 932 -36.32 -26.90 -2.89
CA ARG A 932 -34.96 -27.35 -3.21
C ARG A 932 -34.06 -26.21 -3.68
N ASP A 933 -34.59 -25.35 -4.54
CA ASP A 933 -33.82 -24.41 -5.36
C ASP A 933 -33.99 -22.95 -4.92
N VAL A 934 -34.96 -22.63 -4.04
CA VAL A 934 -35.15 -21.29 -3.48
C VAL A 934 -34.78 -21.27 -2.00
N TYR A 935 -33.73 -20.52 -1.68
CA TYR A 935 -33.21 -20.33 -0.34
C TYR A 935 -33.74 -19.00 0.20
N LEU A 936 -34.52 -19.07 1.27
CA LEU A 936 -35.19 -17.94 1.93
C LEU A 936 -34.78 -17.86 3.40
N ARG A 937 -34.85 -16.67 4.00
CA ARG A 937 -34.58 -16.45 5.44
C ARG A 937 -33.23 -17.05 5.83
N GLU A 938 -33.14 -17.81 6.91
CA GLU A 938 -31.90 -18.38 7.43
C GLU A 938 -31.19 -19.30 6.42
N ARG A 939 -31.93 -19.88 5.46
CA ARG A 939 -31.35 -20.66 4.36
C ARG A 939 -30.59 -19.79 3.36
N ALA A 940 -30.96 -18.52 3.19
CA ALA A 940 -30.28 -17.54 2.34
C ALA A 940 -28.98 -17.02 2.98
N SER A 941 -28.12 -17.95 3.41
CA SER A 941 -26.84 -17.70 4.07
C SER A 941 -25.67 -17.95 3.12
N GLU A 942 -24.55 -17.28 3.41
CA GLU A 942 -23.27 -17.41 2.72
C GLU A 942 -22.77 -18.86 2.67
N ARG A 943 -22.94 -19.59 3.78
CA ARG A 943 -22.69 -21.03 3.91
C ARG A 943 -23.42 -21.85 2.85
N SER A 944 -24.70 -21.55 2.58
CA SER A 944 -25.48 -22.23 1.53
C SER A 944 -24.87 -21.96 0.15
N VAL A 945 -24.46 -20.73 -0.14
CA VAL A 945 -23.84 -20.37 -1.42
C VAL A 945 -22.52 -21.11 -1.61
N LYS A 946 -21.64 -21.12 -0.59
CA LYS A 946 -20.30 -21.74 -0.65
C LYS A 946 -20.32 -23.26 -0.76
N HIS A 947 -21.30 -23.94 -0.17
CA HIS A 947 -21.40 -25.42 -0.19
C HIS A 947 -22.20 -26.00 -1.37
N LEU A 948 -22.94 -25.18 -2.12
CA LEU A 948 -23.69 -25.66 -3.29
C LEU A 948 -22.78 -25.88 -4.50
N GLU A 949 -23.06 -26.92 -5.28
CA GLU A 949 -22.41 -27.15 -6.57
C GLU A 949 -22.97 -26.19 -7.64
N LEU A 950 -22.61 -24.90 -7.53
CA LEU A 950 -23.18 -23.82 -8.34
C LEU A 950 -22.96 -24.01 -9.86
N SER A 951 -21.96 -24.79 -10.29
CA SER A 951 -21.71 -25.11 -11.69
C SER A 951 -22.84 -25.87 -12.39
N ARG A 952 -23.75 -26.51 -11.64
CA ARG A 952 -24.90 -27.21 -12.20
C ARG A 952 -26.07 -26.30 -12.57
N TYR A 953 -26.12 -25.07 -12.04
CA TYR A 953 -27.25 -24.16 -12.22
C TYR A 953 -27.06 -23.22 -13.42
N ARG A 954 -28.08 -23.15 -14.28
CA ARG A 954 -28.06 -22.32 -15.49
C ARG A 954 -28.35 -20.84 -15.22
N ASN A 955 -29.24 -20.55 -14.28
CA ASN A 955 -29.61 -19.19 -13.88
C ASN A 955 -29.52 -19.04 -12.35
N MET A 956 -29.15 -17.86 -11.87
CA MET A 956 -29.02 -17.59 -10.43
C MET A 956 -29.66 -16.24 -10.08
N LEU A 957 -30.31 -16.13 -8.92
CA LEU A 957 -30.85 -14.87 -8.39
C LEU A 957 -30.33 -14.61 -6.97
N PHE A 958 -29.75 -13.44 -6.76
CA PHE A 958 -29.42 -12.89 -5.45
C PHE A 958 -30.27 -11.63 -5.23
N ALA A 959 -31.33 -11.75 -4.45
CA ALA A 959 -32.26 -10.67 -4.14
C ALA A 959 -32.10 -10.26 -2.65
N THR A 960 -30.95 -9.65 -2.39
CA THR A 960 -30.40 -9.36 -1.05
C THR A 960 -29.84 -7.92 -1.00
N HIS A 961 -29.21 -7.46 0.10
CA HIS A 961 -28.57 -6.13 0.07
C HIS A 961 -27.18 -6.19 -0.58
N GLY A 962 -26.87 -5.21 -1.42
CA GLY A 962 -25.56 -5.04 -2.06
C GLY A 962 -24.76 -3.97 -1.34
N LEU A 963 -23.49 -4.24 -1.08
CA LEU A 963 -22.61 -3.41 -0.26
C LEU A 963 -21.40 -2.97 -1.06
N MET A 964 -20.99 -1.71 -0.94
CA MET A 964 -19.87 -1.13 -1.68
C MET A 964 -18.59 -1.11 -0.85
N ALA A 965 -17.45 -1.07 -1.55
CA ALA A 965 -16.16 -0.84 -0.90
C ALA A 965 -16.18 0.48 -0.12
N GLY A 966 -15.78 0.43 1.15
CA GLY A 966 -15.77 1.59 2.04
C GLY A 966 -17.03 1.79 2.88
N ASP A 967 -18.16 1.11 2.59
CA ASP A 967 -19.43 1.29 3.34
C ASP A 967 -19.29 0.93 4.84
N PHE A 968 -18.34 0.07 5.21
CA PHE A 968 -18.01 -0.32 6.59
C PHE A 968 -16.63 0.16 7.05
N GLY A 969 -16.04 1.12 6.34
CA GLY A 969 -14.74 1.72 6.66
C GLY A 969 -13.66 1.46 5.59
N PRO A 970 -12.53 2.18 5.65
CA PRO A 970 -11.47 2.09 4.65
C PRO A 970 -10.93 0.66 4.49
N GLY A 971 -10.74 0.21 3.25
CA GLY A 971 -10.18 -1.11 2.93
C GLY A 971 -11.16 -2.28 2.90
N THR A 972 -12.47 -2.04 3.04
CA THR A 972 -13.51 -3.07 2.94
C THR A 972 -13.85 -3.40 1.48
N GLN A 973 -14.14 -4.67 1.17
CA GLN A 973 -14.50 -5.12 -0.17
C GLN A 973 -16.01 -4.94 -0.46
N PRO A 974 -16.44 -4.87 -1.74
CA PRO A 974 -17.84 -5.02 -2.09
C PRO A 974 -18.36 -6.42 -1.72
N ALA A 975 -19.61 -6.53 -1.28
CA ALA A 975 -20.20 -7.79 -0.81
C ALA A 975 -21.71 -7.89 -1.06
N LEU A 976 -22.26 -9.10 -0.95
CA LEU A 976 -23.70 -9.34 -0.83
C LEU A 976 -24.04 -9.75 0.61
N ALA A 977 -24.98 -9.05 1.25
CA ALA A 977 -25.42 -9.37 2.60
C ALA A 977 -26.38 -10.57 2.59
N LEU A 978 -26.08 -11.58 3.38
CA LEU A 978 -26.81 -12.84 3.53
C LEU A 978 -27.12 -13.09 5.01
N SER A 979 -27.88 -14.15 5.29
CA SER A 979 -28.23 -14.50 6.67
C SER A 979 -27.04 -14.92 7.52
N PHE A 980 -26.94 -14.32 8.71
CA PHE A 980 -25.90 -14.64 9.68
C PHE A 980 -26.18 -15.97 10.38
N ALA A 981 -25.31 -16.97 10.15
CA ALA A 981 -25.49 -18.32 10.69
C ALA A 981 -24.84 -18.56 12.07
N GLY A 982 -24.26 -17.54 12.71
CA GLY A 982 -23.55 -17.70 13.99
C GLY A 982 -22.10 -18.19 13.86
N ASP A 983 -21.57 -18.23 12.65
CA ASP A 983 -20.30 -18.87 12.27
C ASP A 983 -19.23 -17.81 11.94
N PRO A 984 -18.05 -17.79 12.59
CA PRO A 984 -16.97 -16.86 12.26
C PRO A 984 -16.36 -17.03 10.86
N GLU A 985 -16.53 -18.18 10.21
CA GLU A 985 -16.10 -18.42 8.82
C GLU A 985 -17.19 -18.12 7.78
N ASN A 986 -18.43 -17.89 8.25
CA ASN A 986 -19.55 -17.47 7.41
C ASN A 986 -20.23 -16.26 8.07
N ASP A 987 -19.55 -15.11 7.97
CA ASP A 987 -19.90 -13.90 8.71
C ASP A 987 -21.16 -13.20 8.19
N GLY A 988 -21.76 -13.70 7.10
CA GLY A 988 -22.96 -13.22 6.44
C GLY A 988 -22.69 -12.23 5.31
N LEU A 989 -21.43 -11.96 4.97
CA LEU A 989 -21.04 -11.07 3.87
C LEU A 989 -20.31 -11.87 2.80
N LEU A 990 -20.99 -12.20 1.70
CA LEU A 990 -20.36 -12.83 0.55
C LEU A 990 -19.50 -11.78 -0.20
N GLU A 991 -18.25 -11.63 0.21
CA GLU A 991 -17.32 -10.62 -0.31
C GLU A 991 -16.80 -10.95 -1.73
N MET A 992 -16.32 -9.92 -2.43
CA MET A 992 -15.71 -10.04 -3.77
C MET A 992 -14.64 -11.14 -3.84
N GLY A 993 -13.75 -11.23 -2.85
CA GLY A 993 -12.70 -12.25 -2.77
C GLY A 993 -13.23 -13.68 -2.69
N GLU A 994 -14.39 -13.87 -2.07
CA GLU A 994 -15.04 -15.17 -1.93
C GLU A 994 -15.80 -15.56 -3.19
N ILE A 995 -16.46 -14.59 -3.83
CA ILE A 995 -17.13 -14.78 -5.13
C ILE A 995 -16.10 -15.24 -6.17
N LEU A 996 -14.87 -14.72 -6.14
CA LEU A 996 -13.77 -15.21 -7.00
C LEU A 996 -13.43 -16.68 -6.76
N GLY A 997 -13.70 -17.24 -5.57
CA GLY A 997 -13.51 -18.66 -5.27
C GLY A 997 -14.62 -19.59 -5.79
N LEU A 998 -15.77 -19.04 -6.21
CA LEU A 998 -16.92 -19.84 -6.66
C LEU A 998 -16.69 -20.44 -8.07
N ASN A 999 -17.26 -21.62 -8.31
CA ASN A 999 -17.25 -22.27 -9.63
C ASN A 999 -18.65 -22.26 -10.25
N LEU A 1000 -18.88 -21.36 -11.20
CA LEU A 1000 -20.17 -21.17 -11.89
C LEU A 1000 -20.11 -21.65 -13.35
N ASN A 1001 -21.28 -21.97 -13.91
CA ASN A 1001 -21.47 -22.12 -15.37
C ASN A 1001 -22.83 -21.51 -15.78
N ALA A 1002 -23.15 -20.35 -15.20
CA ALA A 1002 -24.44 -19.69 -15.36
C ALA A 1002 -24.52 -18.86 -16.66
N ASP A 1003 -25.63 -18.97 -17.38
CA ASP A 1003 -25.99 -18.09 -18.49
C ASP A 1003 -26.37 -16.69 -18.02
N LEU A 1004 -26.98 -16.58 -16.83
CA LEU A 1004 -27.40 -15.32 -16.21
C LEU A 1004 -27.31 -15.40 -14.67
N VAL A 1005 -26.65 -14.41 -14.06
CA VAL A 1005 -26.76 -14.12 -12.62
C VAL A 1005 -27.51 -12.80 -12.44
N VAL A 1006 -28.61 -12.81 -11.70
CA VAL A 1006 -29.37 -11.61 -11.37
C VAL A 1006 -28.96 -11.13 -9.99
N LEU A 1007 -28.45 -9.90 -9.92
CA LEU A 1007 -28.19 -9.19 -8.67
C LEU A 1007 -29.29 -8.13 -8.53
N SER A 1008 -30.43 -8.51 -7.95
CA SER A 1008 -31.50 -7.57 -7.55
C SER A 1008 -31.11 -6.78 -6.29
N ALA A 1009 -29.80 -6.64 -6.06
CA ALA A 1009 -29.23 -6.07 -4.87
C ALA A 1009 -29.21 -4.54 -4.95
N CYS A 1010 -29.92 -3.90 -4.04
CA CYS A 1010 -30.05 -2.45 -4.01
C CYS A 1010 -28.67 -1.77 -3.95
N ASN A 1011 -28.40 -0.90 -4.93
CA ASN A 1011 -27.30 0.06 -4.97
C ASN A 1011 -25.90 -0.44 -5.42
N THR A 1012 -25.79 -1.47 -6.26
CA THR A 1012 -24.48 -1.98 -6.74
C THR A 1012 -23.60 -1.02 -7.56
N ALA A 1013 -24.05 0.18 -7.95
CA ALA A 1013 -23.27 1.10 -8.81
C ALA A 1013 -22.97 2.51 -8.26
N ALA A 1014 -23.50 2.89 -7.10
CA ALA A 1014 -23.45 4.28 -6.62
C ALA A 1014 -22.19 4.64 -5.80
N GLY A 1015 -21.00 4.26 -6.29
CA GLY A 1015 -19.72 4.63 -5.67
C GLY A 1015 -19.52 6.15 -5.54
N ASN A 1016 -18.68 6.55 -4.59
CA ASN A 1016 -18.51 7.94 -4.17
C ASN A 1016 -17.99 8.85 -5.30
N ALA A 1017 -18.48 10.09 -5.34
CA ALA A 1017 -18.26 11.01 -6.46
C ALA A 1017 -16.83 11.60 -6.59
N GLY A 1018 -15.89 11.23 -5.71
CA GLY A 1018 -14.53 11.77 -5.66
C GLY A 1018 -13.48 10.92 -6.38
N GLU A 1019 -13.49 9.59 -6.16
CA GLU A 1019 -12.35 8.72 -6.47
C GLU A 1019 -12.73 7.46 -7.28
N ASP A 1020 -13.98 6.98 -7.18
CA ASP A 1020 -14.46 5.79 -7.89
C ASP A 1020 -14.70 6.06 -9.40
N ARG A 1021 -13.72 5.69 -10.24
CA ARG A 1021 -13.84 5.69 -11.72
C ARG A 1021 -14.76 4.59 -12.28
N GLY A 1022 -15.83 4.25 -11.56
CA GLY A 1022 -16.73 3.12 -11.85
C GLY A 1022 -16.25 1.77 -11.29
N GLU A 1023 -15.17 1.73 -10.50
CA GLU A 1023 -14.54 0.47 -10.06
C GLU A 1023 -15.44 -0.36 -9.11
N GLY A 1024 -16.25 0.26 -8.24
CA GLY A 1024 -17.20 -0.45 -7.37
C GLY A 1024 -18.27 -1.25 -8.14
N PHE A 1025 -18.91 -0.64 -9.15
CA PHE A 1025 -19.85 -1.31 -10.06
C PHE A 1025 -19.20 -2.47 -10.83
N ALA A 1026 -17.96 -2.25 -11.24
CA ALA A 1026 -17.19 -3.23 -11.97
C ALA A 1026 -16.69 -4.38 -11.06
N GLY A 1027 -16.46 -4.17 -9.76
CA GLY A 1027 -15.89 -5.17 -8.84
C GLY A 1027 -16.73 -6.44 -8.71
N LEU A 1028 -17.99 -6.31 -8.28
CA LEU A 1028 -18.91 -7.45 -8.12
C LEU A 1028 -19.23 -8.10 -9.47
N THR A 1029 -19.52 -7.31 -10.51
CA THR A 1029 -19.83 -7.86 -11.85
C THR A 1029 -18.64 -8.63 -12.43
N ARG A 1030 -17.40 -8.16 -12.25
CA ARG A 1030 -16.18 -8.89 -12.61
C ARG A 1030 -16.01 -10.17 -11.79
N SER A 1031 -16.24 -10.16 -10.48
CA SER A 1031 -16.05 -11.35 -9.64
C SER A 1031 -16.94 -12.53 -10.05
N PHE A 1032 -18.23 -12.30 -10.31
CA PHE A 1032 -19.14 -13.32 -10.83
C PHE A 1032 -18.77 -13.78 -12.25
N MET A 1033 -18.32 -12.87 -13.13
CA MET A 1033 -17.83 -13.26 -14.46
C MET A 1033 -16.59 -14.17 -14.39
N TYR A 1034 -15.68 -13.89 -13.45
CA TYR A 1034 -14.50 -14.73 -13.15
C TYR A 1034 -14.91 -16.11 -12.64
N ALA A 1035 -15.84 -16.16 -11.69
CA ALA A 1035 -16.39 -17.39 -11.15
C ALA A 1035 -17.05 -18.26 -12.25
N GLY A 1036 -17.62 -17.63 -13.27
CA GLY A 1036 -18.04 -18.27 -14.51
C GLY A 1036 -19.40 -17.83 -15.07
N ALA A 1037 -19.98 -16.75 -14.56
CA ALA A 1037 -21.19 -16.16 -15.12
C ALA A 1037 -20.92 -15.56 -16.51
N ARG A 1038 -21.79 -15.86 -17.49
CA ARG A 1038 -21.66 -15.31 -18.86
C ARG A 1038 -22.17 -13.87 -18.96
N SER A 1039 -23.20 -13.56 -18.17
CA SER A 1039 -23.80 -12.23 -18.07
C SER A 1039 -24.45 -12.03 -16.72
N LEU A 1040 -24.62 -10.77 -16.33
CA LEU A 1040 -25.34 -10.38 -15.13
C LEU A 1040 -26.46 -9.39 -15.46
N LEU A 1041 -27.59 -9.51 -14.76
CA LEU A 1041 -28.62 -8.46 -14.69
C LEU A 1041 -28.46 -7.75 -13.34
N VAL A 1042 -28.15 -6.46 -13.36
CA VAL A 1042 -27.79 -5.69 -12.15
C VAL A 1042 -28.50 -4.34 -12.11
N THR A 1043 -28.60 -3.73 -10.93
CA THR A 1043 -29.23 -2.40 -10.76
C THR A 1043 -28.22 -1.29 -10.47
N GLN A 1044 -28.29 -0.21 -11.25
CA GLN A 1044 -27.48 1.00 -11.11
C GLN A 1044 -27.85 1.83 -9.86
N TRP A 1045 -29.10 1.77 -9.43
CA TRP A 1045 -29.63 2.39 -8.23
C TRP A 1045 -30.78 1.54 -7.69
N SER A 1046 -31.16 1.72 -6.41
CA SER A 1046 -32.28 0.98 -5.81
C SER A 1046 -33.58 1.22 -6.57
N VAL A 1047 -34.34 0.18 -6.87
CA VAL A 1047 -35.58 0.26 -7.66
C VAL A 1047 -36.78 -0.02 -6.77
N GLU A 1048 -37.92 0.59 -7.08
CA GLU A 1048 -39.19 0.27 -6.43
C GLU A 1048 -39.60 -1.19 -6.73
N SER A 1049 -40.02 -1.90 -5.69
CA SER A 1049 -40.12 -3.37 -5.67
C SER A 1049 -41.09 -3.96 -6.69
N ARG A 1050 -42.24 -3.33 -6.94
CA ARG A 1050 -43.21 -3.78 -7.95
C ARG A 1050 -42.64 -3.65 -9.36
N SER A 1051 -41.95 -2.54 -9.63
CA SER A 1051 -41.27 -2.29 -10.91
C SER A 1051 -40.11 -3.28 -11.12
N ALA A 1052 -39.31 -3.52 -10.09
CA ALA A 1052 -38.25 -4.53 -10.08
C ALA A 1052 -38.78 -5.94 -10.41
N LYS A 1053 -39.74 -6.43 -9.61
CA LYS A 1053 -40.40 -7.73 -9.79
C LYS A 1053 -40.95 -7.89 -11.20
N MET A 1054 -41.65 -6.88 -11.74
CA MET A 1054 -42.23 -6.93 -13.08
C MET A 1054 -41.16 -7.00 -14.19
N LEU A 1055 -40.07 -6.24 -14.08
CA LEU A 1055 -38.98 -6.27 -15.07
C LEU A 1055 -38.26 -7.62 -15.07
N VAL A 1056 -37.94 -8.16 -13.90
CA VAL A 1056 -37.29 -9.47 -13.74
C VAL A 1056 -38.19 -10.58 -14.30
N GLN A 1057 -39.47 -10.62 -13.91
CA GLN A 1057 -40.47 -11.56 -14.43
C GLN A 1057 -40.64 -11.48 -15.96
N LYS A 1058 -40.82 -10.27 -16.53
CA LYS A 1058 -40.97 -10.09 -17.97
C LYS A 1058 -39.72 -10.48 -18.74
N THR A 1059 -38.53 -10.25 -18.16
CA THR A 1059 -37.27 -10.70 -18.75
C THR A 1059 -37.20 -12.22 -18.76
N PHE A 1060 -37.39 -12.89 -17.62
CA PHE A 1060 -37.34 -14.35 -17.52
C PHE A 1060 -38.38 -15.06 -18.41
N SER A 1061 -39.60 -14.53 -18.53
CA SER A 1061 -40.60 -15.10 -19.45
C SER A 1061 -40.25 -15.02 -20.95
N ARG A 1062 -39.24 -14.23 -21.33
CA ARG A 1062 -38.68 -14.15 -22.70
C ARG A 1062 -37.39 -14.97 -22.87
N LEU A 1063 -36.70 -15.31 -21.77
CA LEU A 1063 -35.51 -16.16 -21.81
C LEU A 1063 -35.89 -17.57 -22.27
N GLY A 1064 -35.33 -17.97 -23.42
CA GLY A 1064 -35.67 -19.22 -24.11
C GLY A 1064 -36.22 -19.00 -25.52
N HIS A 1065 -36.81 -17.83 -25.78
CA HIS A 1065 -37.29 -17.44 -27.12
C HIS A 1065 -36.44 -16.33 -27.74
N SER A 1066 -35.98 -15.38 -26.94
CA SER A 1066 -35.10 -14.27 -27.36
C SER A 1066 -33.74 -14.33 -26.65
N PRO A 1067 -32.67 -13.76 -27.25
CA PRO A 1067 -31.42 -13.45 -26.55
C PRO A 1067 -31.65 -12.59 -25.31
N LYS A 1068 -30.76 -12.67 -24.32
CA LYS A 1068 -30.89 -12.00 -23.03
C LYS A 1068 -31.00 -10.48 -23.14
N GLY A 1069 -30.26 -9.87 -24.07
CA GLY A 1069 -30.32 -8.42 -24.33
C GLY A 1069 -31.68 -7.97 -24.85
N GLU A 1070 -32.22 -8.70 -25.83
CA GLU A 1070 -33.55 -8.45 -26.40
C GLU A 1070 -34.66 -8.71 -25.37
N ALA A 1071 -34.56 -9.79 -24.58
CA ALA A 1071 -35.51 -10.12 -23.52
C ALA A 1071 -35.67 -8.99 -22.49
N LEU A 1072 -34.56 -8.39 -22.04
CA LEU A 1072 -34.57 -7.24 -21.15
C LEU A 1072 -35.09 -5.98 -21.84
N ALA A 1073 -34.66 -5.70 -23.07
CA ALA A 1073 -35.09 -4.53 -23.82
C ALA A 1073 -36.61 -4.53 -24.07
N LEU A 1074 -37.17 -5.67 -24.47
CA LEU A 1074 -38.62 -5.87 -24.60
C LEU A 1074 -39.35 -5.71 -23.26
N ALA A 1075 -38.83 -6.29 -22.17
CA ALA A 1075 -39.42 -6.13 -20.83
C ALA A 1075 -39.53 -4.66 -20.40
N LYS A 1076 -38.51 -3.84 -20.73
CA LYS A 1076 -38.53 -2.38 -20.49
C LYS A 1076 -39.46 -1.65 -21.45
N ARG A 1077 -39.44 -1.95 -22.75
CA ARG A 1077 -40.37 -1.36 -23.75
C ARG A 1077 -41.82 -1.57 -23.37
N ASP A 1078 -42.19 -2.79 -22.94
CA ASP A 1078 -43.54 -3.09 -22.45
C ASP A 1078 -43.94 -2.27 -21.22
N MET A 1079 -42.97 -1.85 -20.40
CA MET A 1079 -43.21 -1.04 -19.20
C MET A 1079 -43.27 0.46 -19.51
N VAL A 1080 -42.54 0.91 -20.53
CA VAL A 1080 -42.65 2.27 -21.09
C VAL A 1080 -43.97 2.46 -21.83
N ALA A 1081 -44.41 1.46 -22.59
CA ALA A 1081 -45.65 1.52 -23.37
C ALA A 1081 -46.92 1.30 -22.53
N SER A 1082 -46.83 0.72 -21.33
CA SER A 1082 -48.00 0.50 -20.48
C SER A 1082 -48.48 1.79 -19.81
N ASP A 1083 -49.80 1.97 -19.71
CA ASP A 1083 -50.44 2.99 -18.84
C ASP A 1083 -50.35 2.63 -17.33
N GLY A 1084 -49.31 1.88 -16.95
CA GLY A 1084 -49.01 1.52 -15.57
C GLY A 1084 -48.58 2.74 -14.75
N SER A 1085 -48.96 2.75 -13.48
CA SER A 1085 -48.49 3.77 -12.55
C SER A 1085 -48.26 3.18 -11.16
N VAL A 1086 -47.32 3.80 -10.44
CA VAL A 1086 -46.98 3.47 -9.06
C VAL A 1086 -47.44 4.62 -8.17
N SER A 1087 -48.26 4.32 -7.17
CA SER A 1087 -48.69 5.30 -6.17
C SER A 1087 -47.49 5.67 -5.30
N MET A 1088 -47.13 6.95 -5.29
CA MET A 1088 -46.12 7.51 -4.39
C MET A 1088 -46.77 8.10 -3.13
N SER A 1089 -48.06 8.44 -3.21
CA SER A 1089 -48.89 8.86 -2.08
C SER A 1089 -50.38 8.62 -2.40
N PRO A 1090 -51.30 8.69 -1.41
CA PRO A 1090 -52.73 8.42 -1.62
C PRO A 1090 -53.41 9.27 -2.69
N SER A 1091 -52.82 10.41 -3.07
CA SER A 1091 -53.35 11.34 -4.07
C SER A 1091 -52.42 11.53 -5.27
N LEU A 1092 -51.34 10.75 -5.39
CA LEU A 1092 -50.33 10.96 -6.44
C LEU A 1092 -49.71 9.64 -6.92
N SER A 1093 -49.77 9.44 -8.23
CA SER A 1093 -49.09 8.32 -8.90
C SER A 1093 -48.12 8.86 -9.96
N VAL A 1094 -47.09 8.07 -10.25
CA VAL A 1094 -46.08 8.33 -11.30
C VAL A 1094 -46.15 7.21 -12.32
N SER A 1095 -46.07 7.55 -13.61
CA SER A 1095 -46.10 6.59 -14.71
C SER A 1095 -44.88 5.68 -14.68
N THR A 1096 -45.07 4.38 -14.93
CA THR A 1096 -43.97 3.42 -15.08
C THR A 1096 -43.10 3.71 -16.31
N ALA A 1097 -43.55 4.58 -17.22
CA ALA A 1097 -42.74 5.08 -18.32
C ALA A 1097 -41.55 5.96 -17.88
N HIS A 1098 -41.58 6.53 -16.66
CA HIS A 1098 -40.47 7.35 -16.17
C HIS A 1098 -39.19 6.51 -15.99
N PRO A 1099 -38.02 6.90 -16.57
CA PRO A 1099 -36.80 6.08 -16.57
C PRO A 1099 -36.28 5.62 -15.21
N PHE A 1100 -36.66 6.30 -14.12
CA PHE A 1100 -36.36 5.88 -12.75
C PHE A 1100 -36.70 4.40 -12.48
N PHE A 1101 -37.81 3.90 -13.03
CA PHE A 1101 -38.31 2.56 -12.75
C PHE A 1101 -37.63 1.46 -13.58
N TRP A 1102 -37.11 1.76 -14.79
CA TRP A 1102 -36.59 0.76 -15.72
C TRP A 1102 -35.12 0.91 -16.12
N ALA A 1103 -34.60 2.15 -16.19
CA ALA A 1103 -33.23 2.41 -16.65
C ALA A 1103 -32.16 2.07 -15.61
N ALA A 1104 -32.58 1.68 -14.40
CA ALA A 1104 -31.71 1.15 -13.35
C ALA A 1104 -31.17 -0.23 -13.72
N TYR A 1105 -32.00 -1.10 -14.31
CA TYR A 1105 -31.63 -2.47 -14.66
C TYR A 1105 -30.76 -2.47 -15.90
N VAL A 1106 -29.56 -3.05 -15.84
CA VAL A 1106 -28.68 -3.20 -17.00
C VAL A 1106 -28.18 -4.64 -17.12
N LEU A 1107 -28.13 -5.15 -18.36
CA LEU A 1107 -27.47 -6.42 -18.66
C LEU A 1107 -25.98 -6.14 -18.89
N VAL A 1108 -25.09 -6.84 -18.18
CA VAL A 1108 -23.64 -6.72 -18.27
C VAL A 1108 -23.04 -8.07 -18.70
N GLY A 1109 -22.34 -8.14 -19.84
CA GLY A 1109 -21.77 -9.39 -20.36
C GLY A 1109 -22.22 -9.72 -21.79
N ASP A 1110 -22.34 -11.01 -22.12
CA ASP A 1110 -22.81 -11.43 -23.44
C ASP A 1110 -24.34 -11.30 -23.57
N ALA A 1111 -24.86 -10.81 -24.69
CA ALA A 1111 -26.30 -10.73 -24.92
C ALA A 1111 -26.93 -12.09 -25.29
N ARG A 1112 -26.11 -13.07 -25.71
CA ARG A 1112 -26.54 -14.37 -26.25
C ARG A 1112 -26.89 -15.41 -25.20
#